data_AF-A0A3P7E867-F1
#
_entry.id   AF-A0A3P7E867-F1
#
_cell.length_a   1.000
_cell.length_b   1.000
_cell.length_c   1.000
_cell.angle_alpha   90.00
_cell.angle_beta   90.00
_cell.angle_gamma   90.00
#
_symmetry.space_group_name_H-M   'P 1'
#
loop_
_entity.id
_entity.type
_entity.pdbx_description
1 polymer ?
#
loop_
_entity_poly.entity_id
_entity_poly.type
_entity_poly.pdbx_seq_one_letter_code
_entity_poly.pdbx_strand_id
1 'polypeptide(L)'
;MFKNLLRAGKQRKCVKNALLRWFGQCLHANKARKQLSHTMVGLPGAQSNDQSSAALASDGFLTNLAALLVRLCGPLITSQACLSPSSDSKRPHPLSLVWPSYVNLPKDTAFLPDLAEETRLTHSASAAGCAIPKPLDAYPLISHLFFLAHAALRLSFAPLLSLHFETNRQLHQMEQEAQLLNPFASPWGGGMSEDTPQGRAIRYCLRERTSRFLEQTTSLGSVDRLHNFFALCASTCRLLFDLARPPCASQSTKEAVPEGHDELGTLPELIVDNVVELISYLRRLNDDFIESPDAADVPLQPFLQFCVVYMMDLNVLSNPHLRARLGEVLETLIPQRYEENWNSQRTSSGFGIVPAHSFVRREQLLSGGNDSEQLSHVVTALLTAFVSIELAPGVDSNASDLGTITASASGAASAGAQQATPSSEAMETATVSFEEKFHYRRPMYACLRYWHGKPFYDEQFKRLEEFAIKHIDSPRPPLLLQFLSLLINDATFLLDEAIGLLAQIKQKEREREAAGGRFPRREDEGLFLHTGQLARFHITLGLDTIFALRRVVSLCPHLVTHPVLVDRIACMLNYFLLSLVGPKQGDLKVRDKSTYGFRPDVLVVEICKIYITLGLNTDAKKQQTAAAFRRAVVNDGRSYTTDLLDQALVVLNRVSNSSDLPKNFELVANALRAEKVAAMDDEADLDDAPDEFCDPIMGYIMEDPVRLPTSSKIVDRKTIYRHLLSDATDPFNRQPLEMAMVEPATQLKAQIDAWLKNRREERQKTMQ
;
A
#
# COMPACT_ATOMS: atom_id res chain seq x y z
N MET A 1 -37.70 6.76 21.77
CA MET A 1 -38.44 7.70 20.90
C MET A 1 -38.53 7.24 19.44
N PHE A 2 -37.46 7.28 18.64
CA PHE A 2 -37.52 6.98 17.19
C PHE A 2 -38.07 5.60 16.81
N LYS A 3 -37.80 4.55 17.59
CA LYS A 3 -38.44 3.23 17.41
C LYS A 3 -39.98 3.31 17.52
N ASN A 4 -40.50 4.16 18.39
CA ASN A 4 -41.96 4.37 18.52
C ASN A 4 -42.52 5.12 17.31
N LEU A 5 -41.79 6.11 16.78
CA LEU A 5 -42.17 6.81 15.55
C LEU A 5 -42.20 5.85 14.34
N LEU A 6 -41.21 4.97 14.21
CA LEU A 6 -41.20 3.94 13.15
C LEU A 6 -42.33 2.91 13.35
N ARG A 7 -42.64 2.53 14.59
CA ARG A 7 -43.79 1.65 14.89
C ARG A 7 -45.11 2.32 14.50
N ALA A 8 -45.32 3.59 14.86
CA ALA A 8 -46.47 4.36 14.41
C ALA A 8 -46.51 4.52 12.88
N GLY A 9 -45.33 4.64 12.26
CA GLY A 9 -45.15 4.69 10.81
C GLY A 9 -45.62 3.43 10.07
N LYS A 10 -45.69 2.26 10.73
CA LYS A 10 -46.30 1.05 10.15
C LYS A 10 -47.80 1.23 9.92
N GLN A 11 -48.48 2.00 10.78
CA GLN A 11 -49.90 2.32 10.66
C GLN A 11 -50.14 3.58 9.82
N ARG A 12 -49.21 4.55 9.86
CA ARG A 12 -49.32 5.84 9.16
C ARG A 12 -48.08 6.12 8.30
N LYS A 13 -48.18 5.85 6.99
CA LYS A 13 -47.07 6.05 6.03
C LYS A 13 -46.51 7.49 6.05
N CYS A 14 -47.35 8.50 6.25
CA CYS A 14 -46.91 9.90 6.33
C CYS A 14 -45.89 10.15 7.45
N VAL A 15 -46.05 9.51 8.61
CA VAL A 15 -45.11 9.63 9.75
C VAL A 15 -43.77 9.01 9.41
N LYS A 16 -43.79 7.83 8.77
CA LYS A 16 -42.57 7.16 8.28
C LYS A 16 -41.83 8.04 7.27
N ASN A 17 -42.54 8.52 6.24
CA ASN A 17 -41.94 9.30 5.15
C ASN A 17 -41.44 10.67 5.64
N ALA A 18 -42.15 11.32 6.56
CA ALA A 18 -41.69 12.56 7.19
C ALA A 18 -40.41 12.34 8.00
N LEU A 19 -40.33 11.25 8.77
CA LEU A 19 -39.14 10.92 9.55
C LEU A 19 -37.93 10.60 8.66
N LEU A 20 -38.11 9.77 7.63
CA LEU A 20 -37.03 9.44 6.68
C LEU A 20 -36.56 10.67 5.91
N ARG A 21 -37.49 11.54 5.50
CA ARG A 21 -37.17 12.83 4.87
C ARG A 21 -36.40 13.74 5.81
N TRP A 22 -36.77 13.79 7.10
CA TRP A 22 -36.03 14.57 8.10
C TRP A 22 -34.59 14.07 8.24
N PHE A 23 -34.38 12.75 8.35
CA PHE A 23 -33.03 12.18 8.38
C PHE A 23 -32.23 12.56 7.13
N GLY A 24 -32.83 12.38 5.95
CA GLY A 24 -32.22 12.75 4.67
C GLY A 24 -31.80 14.22 4.59
N GLN A 25 -32.69 15.13 4.99
CA GLN A 25 -32.44 16.57 5.01
C GLN A 25 -31.33 16.96 6.00
N CYS A 26 -31.28 16.32 7.18
CA CYS A 26 -30.17 16.53 8.12
C CYS A 26 -28.81 16.15 7.51
N LEU A 27 -28.75 15.03 6.78
CA LEU A 27 -27.51 14.59 6.13
C LEU A 27 -27.14 15.51 4.96
N HIS A 28 -28.10 15.86 4.11
CA HIS A 28 -27.90 16.76 2.97
C HIS A 28 -27.39 18.13 3.40
N ALA A 29 -27.98 18.73 4.44
CA ALA A 29 -27.55 20.02 4.98
C ALA A 29 -26.09 20.00 5.51
N ASN A 30 -25.55 18.81 5.78
CA ASN A 30 -24.20 18.62 6.31
C ASN A 30 -23.23 17.98 5.30
N LYS A 31 -23.58 17.89 4.01
CA LYS A 31 -22.74 17.24 2.99
C LYS A 31 -21.35 17.86 2.84
N ALA A 32 -21.21 19.16 3.10
CA ALA A 32 -19.93 19.87 3.07
C ALA A 32 -18.92 19.33 4.10
N ARG A 33 -19.37 18.61 5.14
CA ARG A 33 -18.48 17.98 6.12
C ARG A 33 -17.58 16.90 5.52
N LYS A 34 -17.91 16.35 4.34
CA LYS A 34 -17.00 15.46 3.60
C LYS A 34 -15.69 16.13 3.22
N GLN A 35 -15.68 17.46 3.01
CA GLN A 35 -14.46 18.19 2.66
C GLN A 35 -13.57 18.44 3.87
N LEU A 36 -14.14 18.52 5.08
CA LEU A 36 -13.38 18.70 6.32
C LEU A 36 -12.37 17.57 6.58
N SER A 37 -12.65 16.35 6.12
CA SER A 37 -11.71 15.23 6.26
C SER A 37 -10.50 15.32 5.32
N HIS A 38 -10.60 16.03 4.18
CA HIS A 38 -9.53 16.15 3.17
C HIS A 38 -8.70 17.42 3.34
N THR A 39 -9.30 18.53 3.78
CA THR A 39 -8.58 19.82 3.93
C THR A 39 -7.69 19.86 5.18
N MET A 40 -7.91 18.98 6.16
CA MET A 40 -7.19 19.00 7.45
C MET A 40 -5.96 18.09 7.50
N VAL A 41 -5.78 17.20 6.53
CA VAL A 41 -4.61 16.31 6.45
C VAL A 41 -3.62 16.89 5.45
N GLY A 42 -2.64 17.66 5.91
CA GLY A 42 -1.38 17.82 5.16
C GLY A 42 -0.72 19.19 5.08
N LEU A 43 -1.44 20.32 5.14
CA LEU A 43 -0.82 21.64 4.90
C LEU A 43 -0.68 22.50 6.18
N PRO A 44 0.54 22.89 6.59
CA PRO A 44 0.72 23.90 7.62
C PRO A 44 0.33 25.27 7.05
N GLY A 45 -0.80 25.82 7.52
CA GLY A 45 -1.22 27.19 7.20
C GLY A 45 -2.61 27.37 6.59
N ALA A 46 -3.36 26.29 6.33
CA ALA A 46 -4.75 26.41 5.91
C ALA A 46 -5.65 26.88 7.08
N GLN A 47 -5.74 28.19 7.28
CA GLN A 47 -6.79 28.78 8.11
C GLN A 47 -8.14 28.39 7.47
N SER A 48 -8.92 27.56 8.16
CA SER A 48 -10.29 27.28 7.77
C SER A 48 -11.05 28.59 7.66
N ASN A 49 -11.72 28.83 6.53
CA ASN A 49 -12.72 29.89 6.40
C ASN A 49 -13.83 29.62 7.45
N ASP A 50 -13.71 30.28 8.61
CA ASP A 50 -14.47 30.01 9.84
C ASP A 50 -15.99 30.21 9.66
N GLN A 51 -16.40 30.95 8.63
CA GLN A 51 -17.80 31.28 8.36
C GLN A 51 -18.63 30.13 7.77
N SER A 52 -18.03 29.22 6.97
CA SER A 52 -18.79 28.09 6.39
C SER A 52 -18.98 26.95 7.38
N SER A 53 -18.03 26.75 8.30
CA SER A 53 -18.10 25.72 9.35
C SER A 53 -19.16 26.02 10.40
N ALA A 54 -19.40 27.30 10.71
CA ALA A 54 -20.40 27.73 11.69
C ALA A 54 -21.85 27.37 11.31
N ALA A 55 -22.13 27.14 10.03
CA ALA A 55 -23.45 26.75 9.53
C ALA A 55 -23.70 25.23 9.60
N LEU A 56 -22.69 24.43 9.92
CA LEU A 56 -22.78 22.96 9.97
C LEU A 56 -23.16 22.47 11.37
N ALA A 57 -23.78 21.30 11.44
CA ALA A 57 -24.11 20.66 12.70
C ALA A 57 -22.85 20.22 13.45
N SER A 58 -22.93 20.21 14.79
CA SER A 58 -21.82 19.80 15.66
C SER A 58 -21.51 18.30 15.52
N ASP A 59 -20.27 17.92 15.86
CA ASP A 59 -19.82 16.52 15.85
C ASP A 59 -20.67 15.66 16.78
N GLY A 60 -21.08 16.20 17.93
CA GLY A 60 -21.97 15.52 18.87
C GLY A 60 -23.35 15.21 18.27
N PHE A 61 -23.93 16.14 17.51
CA PHE A 61 -25.21 15.89 16.83
C PHE A 61 -25.09 14.77 15.79
N LEU A 62 -24.11 14.87 14.90
CA LEU A 62 -23.96 13.89 13.81
C LEU A 62 -23.50 12.52 14.30
N THR A 63 -22.63 12.46 15.31
CA THR A 63 -22.22 11.17 15.90
C THR A 63 -23.41 10.47 16.55
N ASN A 64 -24.28 11.22 17.24
CA ASN A 64 -25.51 10.66 17.82
C ASN A 64 -26.52 10.25 16.73
N LEU A 65 -26.62 11.02 15.64
CA LEU A 65 -27.47 10.69 14.49
C LEU A 65 -27.01 9.40 13.80
N ALA A 66 -25.70 9.24 13.58
CA ALA A 66 -25.12 8.02 13.01
C ALA A 66 -25.35 6.82 13.93
N ALA A 67 -25.04 6.95 15.23
CA ALA A 67 -25.31 5.91 16.23
C ALA A 67 -26.79 5.50 16.26
N LEU A 68 -27.70 6.48 16.17
CA LEU A 68 -29.14 6.23 16.09
C LEU A 68 -29.50 5.45 14.84
N LEU A 69 -29.08 5.90 13.64
CA LEU A 69 -29.44 5.28 12.37
C LEU A 69 -28.89 3.84 12.26
N VAL A 70 -27.66 3.61 12.69
CA VAL A 70 -27.10 2.26 12.76
C VAL A 70 -27.90 1.38 13.72
N ARG A 71 -28.24 1.89 14.91
CA ARG A 71 -29.06 1.13 15.88
C ARG A 71 -30.48 0.84 15.37
N LEU A 72 -31.01 1.67 14.47
CA LEU A 72 -32.28 1.44 13.80
C LEU A 72 -32.19 0.35 12.71
N CYS A 73 -30.99 0.06 12.19
CA CYS A 73 -30.74 -1.04 11.27
C CYS A 73 -30.86 -2.43 11.92
N GLY A 74 -31.03 -2.52 13.25
CA GLY A 74 -31.51 -3.67 14.02
C GLY A 74 -31.20 -5.06 13.46
N PRO A 75 -32.02 -5.62 12.54
CA PRO A 75 -31.73 -6.90 11.89
C PRO A 75 -30.33 -7.05 11.27
N LEU A 76 -29.74 -5.96 10.75
CA LEU A 76 -28.43 -5.97 10.07
C LEU A 76 -27.25 -6.02 11.04
N ILE A 77 -27.41 -5.58 12.29
CA ILE A 77 -26.37 -5.59 13.33
C ILE A 77 -26.42 -6.86 14.18
N THR A 78 -26.98 -7.95 13.64
CA THR A 78 -27.06 -9.25 14.31
C THR A 78 -26.06 -10.23 13.71
N SER A 79 -25.61 -11.20 14.51
CA SER A 79 -24.75 -12.29 14.01
C SER A 79 -25.37 -13.02 12.81
N GLN A 80 -26.70 -13.20 12.80
CA GLN A 80 -27.43 -13.82 11.70
C GLN A 80 -27.20 -13.09 10.36
N ALA A 81 -27.15 -11.75 10.35
CA ALA A 81 -26.94 -10.98 9.12
C ALA A 81 -25.55 -11.14 8.51
N CYS A 82 -24.59 -11.62 9.30
CA CYS A 82 -23.20 -11.79 8.90
C CYS A 82 -22.89 -13.21 8.40
N LEU A 83 -23.81 -14.17 8.61
CA LEU A 83 -23.65 -15.56 8.21
C LEU A 83 -24.28 -15.82 6.84
N SER A 84 -23.88 -16.91 6.20
CA SER A 84 -24.53 -17.35 4.96
C SER A 84 -26.01 -17.67 5.21
N PRO A 85 -26.90 -17.39 4.24
CA PRO A 85 -28.32 -17.71 4.38
C PRO A 85 -28.52 -19.23 4.52
N SER A 86 -29.11 -19.66 5.64
CA SER A 86 -29.51 -21.06 5.85
C SER A 86 -30.80 -21.36 5.10
N SER A 87 -30.83 -22.45 4.34
CA SER A 87 -32.01 -22.96 3.62
C SER A 87 -33.16 -23.38 4.55
N ASP A 88 -32.86 -23.68 5.82
CA ASP A 88 -33.81 -24.22 6.81
C ASP A 88 -34.52 -23.13 7.65
N SER A 89 -34.15 -21.85 7.51
CA SER A 89 -34.76 -20.78 8.28
C SER A 89 -36.10 -20.33 7.69
N LYS A 90 -37.17 -20.42 8.48
CA LYS A 90 -38.51 -19.89 8.13
C LYS A 90 -38.55 -18.36 7.99
N ARG A 91 -37.51 -17.63 8.42
CA ARG A 91 -37.45 -16.17 8.34
C ARG A 91 -36.51 -15.74 7.22
N PRO A 92 -36.89 -14.73 6.40
CA PRO A 92 -36.03 -14.21 5.35
C PRO A 92 -34.74 -13.67 5.96
N HIS A 93 -33.62 -13.91 5.28
CA HIS A 93 -32.31 -13.43 5.71
C HIS A 93 -32.31 -11.90 5.82
N PRO A 94 -31.74 -11.28 6.86
CA PRO A 94 -31.77 -9.82 7.02
C PRO A 94 -31.29 -9.03 5.80
N LEU A 95 -30.23 -9.52 5.14
CA LEU A 95 -29.67 -8.87 3.94
C LEU A 95 -30.60 -8.89 2.72
N SER A 96 -31.56 -9.82 2.64
CA SER A 96 -32.55 -9.85 1.55
C SER A 96 -33.47 -8.62 1.51
N LEU A 97 -33.47 -7.83 2.59
CA LEU A 97 -34.24 -6.59 2.73
C LEU A 97 -33.44 -5.34 2.32
N VAL A 98 -32.16 -5.49 1.94
CA VAL A 98 -31.31 -4.43 1.42
C VAL A 98 -31.29 -4.55 -0.09
N TRP A 99 -31.90 -3.60 -0.79
CA TRP A 99 -32.01 -3.61 -2.24
C TRP A 99 -31.04 -2.58 -2.84
N PRO A 100 -29.95 -3.01 -3.51
CA PRO A 100 -28.95 -2.11 -4.11
C PRO A 100 -29.55 -1.08 -5.07
N SER A 101 -30.59 -1.46 -5.81
CA SER A 101 -31.34 -0.58 -6.73
C SER A 101 -31.90 0.70 -6.09
N TYR A 102 -31.95 0.78 -4.75
CA TYR A 102 -32.29 2.02 -4.03
C TYR A 102 -31.42 3.21 -4.44
N VAL A 103 -30.16 2.96 -4.79
CA VAL A 103 -29.20 4.00 -5.22
C VAL A 103 -29.64 4.70 -6.50
N ASN A 104 -30.44 4.04 -7.33
CA ASN A 104 -30.91 4.55 -8.62
C ASN A 104 -32.18 5.40 -8.51
N LEU A 105 -32.66 5.71 -7.28
CA LEU A 105 -33.82 6.56 -7.09
C LEU A 105 -33.56 8.00 -7.60
N PRO A 106 -34.50 8.60 -8.36
CA PRO A 106 -34.38 9.99 -8.81
C PRO A 106 -34.24 10.97 -7.65
N LYS A 107 -33.35 11.96 -7.78
CA LYS A 107 -33.03 12.96 -6.75
C LYS A 107 -34.28 13.63 -6.16
N ASP A 108 -35.26 13.96 -6.99
CA ASP A 108 -36.50 14.65 -6.56
C ASP A 108 -37.38 13.81 -5.63
N THR A 109 -37.24 12.49 -5.69
CA THR A 109 -38.05 11.54 -4.92
C THR A 109 -37.29 10.88 -3.79
N ALA A 110 -35.98 10.75 -3.90
CA ALA A 110 -35.13 10.09 -2.92
C ALA A 110 -35.14 10.81 -1.58
N PHE A 111 -35.13 10.04 -0.49
CA PHE A 111 -34.86 10.62 0.84
C PHE A 111 -33.41 11.07 0.98
N LEU A 112 -32.49 10.50 0.20
CA LEU A 112 -31.07 10.82 0.23
C LEU A 112 -30.60 11.17 -1.20
N PRO A 113 -30.84 12.40 -1.67
CA PRO A 113 -30.56 12.80 -3.06
C PRO A 113 -29.06 12.78 -3.38
N ASP A 114 -28.20 13.01 -2.38
CA ASP A 114 -26.74 13.06 -2.55
C ASP A 114 -26.15 11.70 -2.95
N LEU A 115 -26.86 10.60 -2.72
CA LEU A 115 -26.40 9.25 -3.08
C LEU A 115 -26.21 9.09 -4.61
N ALA A 116 -26.98 9.85 -5.40
CA ALA A 116 -26.84 9.89 -6.85
C ALA A 116 -25.53 10.56 -7.31
N GLU A 117 -24.89 11.36 -6.46
CA GLU A 117 -23.64 12.10 -6.77
C GLU A 117 -22.38 11.36 -6.32
N GLU A 118 -22.50 10.28 -5.53
CA GLU A 118 -21.34 9.51 -5.06
C GLU A 118 -20.67 8.74 -6.19
N THR A 119 -19.35 8.57 -6.09
CA THR A 119 -18.58 7.66 -6.96
C THR A 119 -19.07 6.22 -6.80
N ARG A 120 -19.07 5.47 -7.90
CA ARG A 120 -19.61 4.10 -7.98
C ARG A 120 -18.48 3.07 -7.95
N LEU A 121 -18.75 1.88 -7.42
CA LEU A 121 -17.75 0.82 -7.33
C LEU A 121 -17.16 0.41 -8.68
N THR A 122 -17.93 0.49 -9.77
CA THR A 122 -17.47 0.06 -11.11
C THR A 122 -17.67 1.15 -12.16
N HIS A 123 -16.76 1.26 -13.13
CA HIS A 123 -16.91 2.18 -14.27
C HIS A 123 -17.95 1.72 -15.31
N SER A 124 -18.31 0.44 -15.30
CA SER A 124 -19.16 -0.20 -16.32
C SER A 124 -20.67 -0.10 -16.04
N ALA A 125 -21.12 0.86 -15.24
CA ALA A 125 -22.55 1.13 -15.09
C ALA A 125 -23.09 1.75 -16.40
N SER A 126 -23.26 0.94 -17.45
CA SER A 126 -24.00 1.36 -18.62
C SER A 126 -25.44 1.62 -18.17
N ALA A 127 -25.97 2.79 -18.48
CA ALA A 127 -27.36 3.14 -18.19
C ALA A 127 -28.40 2.15 -18.78
N ALA A 128 -27.97 1.23 -19.66
CA ALA A 128 -28.81 0.25 -20.33
C ALA A 128 -29.10 -1.02 -19.51
N GLY A 129 -28.35 -1.29 -18.42
CA GLY A 129 -28.52 -2.49 -17.56
C GLY A 129 -29.09 -2.21 -16.17
N CYS A 130 -29.22 -0.94 -15.76
CA CYS A 130 -29.76 -0.60 -14.44
C CYS A 130 -31.24 -1.03 -14.33
N ALA A 131 -31.52 -1.94 -13.41
CA ALA A 131 -32.90 -2.29 -13.04
C ALA A 131 -33.71 -1.02 -12.77
N ILE A 132 -34.86 -0.90 -13.45
CA ILE A 132 -35.76 0.26 -13.33
C ILE A 132 -36.06 0.46 -11.83
N PRO A 133 -35.77 1.65 -11.27
CA PRO A 133 -35.96 1.90 -9.85
C PRO A 133 -37.43 1.70 -9.50
N LYS A 134 -37.70 0.90 -8.47
CA LYS A 134 -39.05 0.68 -7.97
C LYS A 134 -39.59 1.99 -7.36
N PRO A 135 -40.91 2.17 -7.25
CA PRO A 135 -41.45 3.31 -6.51
C PRO A 135 -40.88 3.37 -5.09
N LEU A 136 -40.59 4.58 -4.57
CA LEU A 136 -39.96 4.79 -3.26
C LEU A 136 -40.62 4.00 -2.12
N ASP A 137 -41.95 3.91 -2.12
CA ASP A 137 -42.72 3.20 -1.10
C ASP A 137 -42.62 1.67 -1.16
N ALA A 138 -42.10 1.10 -2.26
CA ALA A 138 -41.90 -0.33 -2.44
C ALA A 138 -40.63 -0.85 -1.74
N TYR A 139 -39.68 0.05 -1.42
CA TYR A 139 -38.44 -0.34 -0.75
C TYR A 139 -38.70 -0.72 0.72
N PRO A 140 -38.10 -1.82 1.21
CA PRO A 140 -38.16 -2.16 2.62
C PRO A 140 -37.59 -1.03 3.50
N LEU A 141 -38.14 -0.86 4.70
CA LEU A 141 -37.62 0.11 5.68
C LEU A 141 -36.11 -0.07 5.93
N ILE A 142 -35.64 -1.33 5.92
CA ILE A 142 -34.23 -1.67 6.13
C ILE A 142 -33.35 -1.12 5.01
N SER A 143 -33.79 -1.13 3.74
CA SER A 143 -33.06 -0.50 2.63
C SER A 143 -32.84 0.99 2.90
N HIS A 144 -33.90 1.74 3.26
CA HIS A 144 -33.78 3.16 3.57
C HIS A 144 -32.80 3.41 4.72
N LEU A 145 -32.92 2.65 5.82
CA LEU A 145 -32.10 2.83 7.00
C LEU A 145 -30.63 2.46 6.74
N PHE A 146 -30.36 1.44 5.93
CA PHE A 146 -29.01 1.03 5.54
C PHE A 146 -28.25 2.16 4.85
N PHE A 147 -28.81 2.75 3.79
CA PHE A 147 -28.14 3.84 3.06
C PHE A 147 -28.07 5.13 3.90
N LEU A 148 -29.10 5.45 4.69
CA LEU A 148 -29.04 6.56 5.63
C LEU A 148 -27.95 6.36 6.70
N ALA A 149 -27.77 5.14 7.20
CA ALA A 149 -26.75 4.82 8.20
C ALA A 149 -25.34 4.98 7.63
N HIS A 150 -25.06 4.46 6.42
CA HIS A 150 -23.76 4.65 5.77
C HIS A 150 -23.46 6.11 5.44
N ALA A 151 -24.45 6.87 4.98
CA ALA A 151 -24.29 8.30 4.75
C ALA A 151 -24.02 9.07 6.05
N ALA A 152 -24.73 8.73 7.13
CA ALA A 152 -24.49 9.31 8.44
C ALA A 152 -23.09 8.97 9.00
N LEU A 153 -22.68 7.71 8.88
CA LEU A 153 -21.34 7.26 9.29
C LEU A 153 -20.25 8.06 8.60
N ARG A 154 -20.36 8.28 7.29
CA ARG A 154 -19.38 9.08 6.55
C ARG A 154 -19.32 10.53 7.01
N LEU A 155 -20.47 11.16 7.26
CA LEU A 155 -20.51 12.56 7.67
C LEU A 155 -20.10 12.78 9.13
N SER A 156 -20.17 11.73 9.97
CA SER A 156 -19.80 11.80 11.39
C SER A 156 -18.42 11.25 11.69
N PHE A 157 -18.18 9.97 11.38
CA PHE A 157 -17.05 9.20 11.91
C PHE A 157 -15.74 9.63 11.26
N ALA A 158 -15.69 9.74 9.94
CA ALA A 158 -14.47 10.09 9.23
C ALA A 158 -13.97 11.51 9.53
N PRO A 159 -14.81 12.57 9.46
CA PRO A 159 -14.37 13.91 9.80
C PRO A 159 -13.95 14.03 11.27
N LEU A 160 -14.64 13.33 12.19
CA LEU A 160 -14.26 13.30 13.59
C LEU A 160 -12.90 12.62 13.80
N LEU A 161 -12.61 11.54 13.08
CA LEU A 161 -11.33 10.86 13.13
C LEU A 161 -10.19 11.73 12.56
N SER A 162 -10.40 12.39 11.42
CA SER A 162 -9.43 13.35 10.88
C SER A 162 -9.17 14.50 11.85
N LEU A 163 -10.22 15.07 12.43
CA LEU A 163 -10.11 16.13 13.43
C LEU A 163 -9.37 15.65 14.69
N HIS A 164 -9.56 14.38 15.08
CA HIS A 164 -8.87 13.78 16.22
C HIS A 164 -7.36 13.69 15.99
N PHE A 165 -6.92 13.21 14.83
CA PHE A 165 -5.50 13.18 14.48
C PHE A 165 -4.90 14.58 14.39
N GLU A 166 -5.63 15.54 13.83
CA GLU A 166 -5.18 16.93 13.77
C GLU A 166 -5.06 17.56 15.16
N THR A 167 -6.04 17.32 16.03
CA THR A 167 -6.01 17.78 17.42
C THR A 167 -4.81 17.19 18.16
N ASN A 168 -4.48 15.91 17.92
CA ASN A 168 -3.28 15.28 18.49
C ASN A 168 -1.98 15.91 17.99
N ARG A 169 -1.90 16.20 16.68
CA ARG A 169 -0.74 16.87 16.06
C ARG A 169 -0.51 18.25 16.68
N GLN A 170 -1.57 19.03 16.80
CA GLN A 170 -1.53 20.35 17.45
C GLN A 170 -1.11 20.22 18.91
N LEU A 171 -1.64 19.24 19.64
CA LEU A 171 -1.28 19.03 21.04
C LEU A 171 0.22 18.75 21.19
N HIS A 172 0.79 17.83 20.42
CA HIS A 172 2.22 17.54 20.46
C HIS A 172 3.10 18.75 20.09
N GLN A 173 2.69 19.56 19.11
CA GLN A 173 3.39 20.80 18.78
C GLN A 173 3.41 21.77 19.97
N MET A 174 2.25 21.95 20.63
CA MET A 174 2.13 22.84 21.79
C MET A 174 2.87 22.31 23.03
N GLU A 175 2.90 20.99 23.24
CA GLU A 175 3.68 20.35 24.31
C GLU A 175 5.18 20.59 24.11
N GLN A 176 5.69 20.44 22.88
CA GLN A 176 7.09 20.74 22.56
C GLN A 176 7.41 22.22 22.79
N GLU A 177 6.54 23.13 22.38
CA GLU A 177 6.71 24.57 22.62
C GLU A 177 6.71 24.91 24.11
N ALA A 178 5.83 24.30 24.89
CA ALA A 178 5.76 24.48 26.34
C ALA A 178 7.04 23.97 27.03
N GLN A 179 7.55 22.79 26.63
CA GLN A 179 8.79 22.22 27.15
C GLN A 179 10.01 23.10 26.83
N LEU A 180 10.05 23.72 25.65
CA LEU A 180 11.15 24.63 25.27
C LEU A 180 11.16 25.92 26.10
N LEU A 181 9.99 26.44 26.46
CA LEU A 181 9.88 27.64 27.28
C LEU A 181 10.20 27.38 28.76
N ASN A 182 10.00 26.15 29.24
CA ASN A 182 10.34 25.78 30.60
C ASN A 182 10.82 24.32 30.71
N PRO A 183 12.10 24.03 30.39
CA PRO A 183 12.62 22.66 30.32
C PRO A 183 12.58 21.88 31.65
N PHE A 184 12.50 22.60 32.77
CA PHE A 184 12.50 22.04 34.12
C PHE A 184 11.11 21.93 34.75
N ALA A 185 10.06 22.43 34.06
CA ALA A 185 8.69 22.35 34.56
C ALA A 185 7.89 21.31 33.80
N SER A 186 7.00 20.64 34.52
CA SER A 186 5.98 19.82 33.88
C SER A 186 5.04 20.73 33.07
N PRO A 187 4.65 20.38 31.83
CA PRO A 187 3.61 21.10 31.09
C PRO A 187 2.29 21.21 31.88
N TRP A 188 2.13 20.35 32.88
CA TRP A 188 0.93 20.15 33.69
C TRP A 188 1.10 20.54 35.17
N GLY A 189 2.29 20.97 35.64
CA GLY A 189 2.58 21.15 37.07
C GLY A 189 3.68 22.17 37.42
N GLY A 190 3.49 22.85 38.57
CA GLY A 190 4.19 24.07 39.00
C GLY A 190 5.70 23.97 39.24
N GLY A 191 6.39 25.03 38.81
CA GLY A 191 7.81 25.29 38.97
C GLY A 191 8.12 26.68 38.40
N MET A 192 8.83 27.52 39.16
CA MET A 192 8.92 28.99 39.01
C MET A 192 9.14 29.51 37.57
N SER A 193 8.03 29.80 36.89
CA SER A 193 7.84 30.83 35.83
C SER A 193 6.32 31.06 35.65
N GLU A 194 5.57 31.10 36.75
CA GLU A 194 4.10 31.06 36.72
C GLU A 194 3.45 32.35 36.20
N ASP A 195 4.20 33.46 36.10
CA ASP A 195 3.63 34.80 35.94
C ASP A 195 3.74 35.44 34.56
N THR A 196 4.35 34.78 33.57
CA THR A 196 4.36 35.35 32.22
C THR A 196 2.98 35.21 31.56
N PRO A 197 2.43 36.27 30.92
CA PRO A 197 1.18 36.18 30.16
C PRO A 197 1.21 35.08 29.09
N GLN A 198 2.38 34.88 28.48
CA GLN A 198 2.63 33.84 27.49
C GLN A 198 2.54 32.42 28.08
N GLY A 199 3.15 32.17 29.24
CA GLY A 199 3.04 30.87 29.92
C GLY A 199 1.61 30.55 30.37
N ARG A 200 0.84 31.55 30.80
CA ARG A 200 -0.60 31.38 31.09
C ARG A 200 -1.41 31.04 29.84
N ALA A 201 -1.18 31.74 28.73
CA ALA A 201 -1.88 31.49 27.47
C ALA A 201 -1.60 30.08 26.93
N ILE A 202 -0.34 29.64 26.94
CA ILE A 202 0.03 28.30 26.46
C ILE A 202 -0.63 27.21 27.31
N ARG A 203 -0.63 27.32 28.64
CA ARG A 203 -1.31 26.36 29.53
C ARG A 203 -2.81 26.30 29.29
N TYR A 204 -3.45 27.46 29.10
CA TYR A 204 -4.87 27.51 28.77
C TYR A 204 -5.15 26.77 27.46
N CYS A 205 -4.40 27.09 26.40
CA CYS A 205 -4.56 26.42 25.11
C CYS A 205 -4.26 24.91 25.18
N LEU A 206 -3.24 24.49 25.93
CA LEU A 206 -2.91 23.08 26.13
C LEU A 206 -4.07 22.34 26.80
N ARG A 207 -4.61 22.92 27.89
CA ARG A 207 -5.77 22.35 28.60
C ARG A 207 -7.00 22.24 27.70
N GLU A 208 -7.32 23.28 26.95
CA GLU A 208 -8.45 23.27 26.00
C GLU A 208 -8.27 22.20 24.93
N ARG A 209 -7.07 22.11 24.32
CA ARG A 209 -6.77 21.11 23.28
C ARG A 209 -6.81 19.69 23.83
N THR A 210 -6.28 19.45 25.01
CA THR A 210 -6.38 18.13 25.67
C THR A 210 -7.82 17.77 26.01
N SER A 211 -8.65 18.71 26.48
CA SER A 211 -10.09 18.45 26.68
C SER A 211 -10.75 17.97 25.38
N ARG A 212 -10.52 18.69 24.27
CA ARG A 212 -11.05 18.32 22.96
C ARG A 212 -10.56 16.96 22.50
N PHE A 213 -9.27 16.68 22.66
CA PHE A 213 -8.70 15.38 22.32
C PHE A 213 -9.39 14.25 23.09
N LEU A 214 -9.55 14.38 24.41
CA LEU A 214 -10.21 13.39 25.26
C LEU A 214 -11.70 13.21 24.93
N GLU A 215 -12.42 14.30 24.64
CA GLU A 215 -13.81 14.26 24.18
C GLU A 215 -13.95 13.45 22.88
N GLN A 216 -13.07 13.71 21.91
CA GLN A 216 -13.03 12.99 20.63
C GLN A 216 -12.69 11.51 20.83
N THR A 217 -11.65 11.20 21.62
CA THR A 217 -11.27 9.81 21.96
C THR A 217 -12.44 9.05 22.57
N THR A 218 -13.13 9.66 23.53
CA THR A 218 -14.27 9.03 24.22
C THR A 218 -15.44 8.81 23.27
N SER A 219 -15.68 9.74 22.34
CA SER A 219 -16.75 9.61 21.36
C SER A 219 -16.48 8.49 20.36
N LEU A 220 -15.25 8.39 19.86
CA LEU A 220 -14.81 7.35 18.91
C LEU A 220 -14.72 5.97 19.56
N GLY A 221 -14.25 5.89 20.80
CA GLY A 221 -14.02 4.65 21.55
C GLY A 221 -15.23 4.12 22.33
N SER A 222 -16.42 4.70 22.14
CA SER A 222 -17.63 4.28 22.85
C SER A 222 -18.05 2.86 22.45
N VAL A 223 -17.85 1.89 23.36
CA VAL A 223 -18.00 0.44 23.14
C VAL A 223 -19.32 0.07 22.45
N ASP A 224 -20.47 0.49 22.98
CA ASP A 224 -21.78 0.20 22.38
C ASP A 224 -21.91 0.72 20.93
N ARG A 225 -21.41 1.93 20.66
CA ARG A 225 -21.47 2.52 19.32
C ARG A 225 -20.54 1.77 18.38
N LEU A 226 -19.33 1.49 18.85
CA LEU A 226 -18.29 0.80 18.10
C LEU A 226 -18.73 -0.63 17.72
N HIS A 227 -19.37 -1.36 18.65
CA HIS A 227 -19.98 -2.66 18.37
C HIS A 227 -21.02 -2.59 17.26
N ASN A 228 -21.98 -1.65 17.36
CA ASN A 228 -23.02 -1.51 16.35
C ASN A 228 -22.44 -1.13 14.98
N PHE A 229 -21.41 -0.27 14.93
CA PHE A 229 -20.71 0.10 13.69
C PHE A 229 -19.96 -1.10 13.10
N PHE A 230 -19.28 -1.87 13.95
CA PHE A 230 -18.53 -3.07 13.56
C PHE A 230 -19.47 -4.15 13.01
N ALA A 231 -20.60 -4.41 13.69
CA ALA A 231 -21.63 -5.34 13.24
C ALA A 231 -22.28 -4.91 11.91
N LEU A 232 -22.53 -3.60 11.72
CA LEU A 232 -23.03 -3.09 10.44
C LEU A 232 -21.98 -3.28 9.32
N CYS A 233 -20.70 -3.00 9.59
CA CYS A 233 -19.64 -3.23 8.61
C CYS A 233 -19.50 -4.72 8.28
N ALA A 234 -19.62 -5.63 9.26
CA ALA A 234 -19.55 -7.07 9.02
C ALA A 234 -20.68 -7.58 8.10
N SER A 235 -21.92 -7.14 8.35
CA SER A 235 -23.07 -7.48 7.48
C SER A 235 -22.97 -6.79 6.10
N THR A 236 -22.35 -5.61 6.03
CA THR A 236 -22.05 -4.93 4.77
C THR A 236 -21.03 -5.69 3.95
N CYS A 237 -19.91 -6.13 4.55
CA CYS A 237 -18.93 -6.99 3.91
C CYS A 237 -19.59 -8.29 3.41
N ARG A 238 -20.51 -8.85 4.18
CA ARG A 238 -21.27 -10.04 3.76
C ARG A 238 -22.14 -9.76 2.53
N LEU A 239 -22.88 -8.66 2.52
CA LEU A 239 -23.68 -8.23 1.37
C LEU A 239 -22.82 -8.04 0.11
N LEU A 240 -21.70 -7.33 0.25
CA LEU A 240 -20.78 -7.06 -0.85
C LEU A 240 -20.17 -8.37 -1.40
N PHE A 241 -19.78 -9.28 -0.52
CA PHE A 241 -19.30 -10.61 -0.92
C PHE A 241 -20.38 -11.42 -1.66
N ASP A 242 -21.62 -11.42 -1.17
CA ASP A 242 -22.72 -12.15 -1.80
C ASP A 242 -23.07 -11.58 -3.18
N LEU A 243 -22.98 -10.25 -3.36
CA LEU A 243 -23.21 -9.58 -4.65
C LEU A 243 -22.10 -9.80 -5.67
N ALA A 244 -20.85 -9.95 -5.22
CA ALA A 244 -19.71 -10.19 -6.11
C ALA A 244 -19.64 -11.65 -6.62
N ARG A 245 -20.38 -12.58 -6.00
CA ARG A 245 -20.32 -14.00 -6.35
C ARG A 245 -21.18 -14.29 -7.60
N PRO A 246 -20.65 -14.97 -8.63
CA PRO A 246 -21.48 -15.41 -9.75
C PRO A 246 -22.59 -16.35 -9.23
N PRO A 247 -23.82 -16.27 -9.75
CA PRO A 247 -24.89 -17.18 -9.36
C PRO A 247 -24.44 -18.62 -9.64
N CYS A 248 -24.40 -19.46 -8.60
CA CYS A 248 -24.05 -20.88 -8.75
C CYS A 248 -24.95 -21.53 -9.81
N ALA A 249 -24.34 -22.19 -10.81
CA ALA A 249 -24.99 -23.08 -11.76
C ALA A 249 -25.49 -24.38 -11.10
N SER A 250 -26.33 -24.26 -10.07
CA SER A 250 -27.01 -25.37 -9.41
C SER A 250 -28.47 -25.02 -9.13
N GLN A 251 -29.21 -24.71 -10.19
CA GLN A 251 -30.64 -24.99 -10.28
C GLN A 251 -31.00 -25.15 -11.75
N SER A 252 -31.27 -26.39 -12.14
CA SER A 252 -31.82 -26.73 -13.45
C SER A 252 -33.14 -25.97 -13.64
N THR A 253 -33.19 -25.02 -14.57
CA THR A 253 -34.23 -24.91 -15.61
C THR A 253 -34.02 -23.62 -16.40
N LYS A 254 -33.73 -23.82 -17.70
CA LYS A 254 -33.98 -22.95 -18.86
C LYS A 254 -33.52 -21.49 -18.79
N GLU A 255 -32.49 -21.21 -19.61
CA GLU A 255 -32.29 -19.98 -20.38
C GLU A 255 -32.73 -18.67 -19.71
N ALA A 256 -31.87 -18.14 -18.85
CA ALA A 256 -31.74 -16.71 -18.63
C ALA A 256 -30.25 -16.38 -18.45
N VAL A 257 -29.78 -15.39 -19.18
CA VAL A 257 -28.43 -14.81 -19.11
C VAL A 257 -28.17 -14.29 -17.67
N PRO A 258 -26.95 -14.37 -17.10
CA PRO A 258 -26.75 -14.11 -15.68
C PRO A 258 -26.69 -12.61 -15.35
N GLU A 259 -27.78 -12.06 -14.79
CA GLU A 259 -27.91 -10.69 -14.24
C GLU A 259 -27.24 -10.54 -12.84
N GLY A 260 -26.01 -11.03 -12.66
CA GLY A 260 -25.32 -11.00 -11.36
C GLY A 260 -24.46 -9.75 -11.09
N HIS A 261 -23.92 -9.13 -12.15
CA HIS A 261 -22.95 -8.03 -12.01
C HIS A 261 -23.56 -6.63 -12.12
N ASP A 262 -24.81 -6.49 -12.59
CA ASP A 262 -25.42 -5.18 -12.86
C ASP A 262 -25.84 -4.42 -11.59
N GLU A 263 -26.22 -5.11 -10.50
CA GLU A 263 -26.60 -4.44 -9.25
C GLU A 263 -25.39 -3.90 -8.48
N LEU A 264 -24.26 -4.60 -8.56
CA LEU A 264 -23.01 -4.26 -7.86
C LEU A 264 -22.42 -2.94 -8.39
N GLY A 265 -22.47 -2.72 -9.71
CA GLY A 265 -21.94 -1.52 -10.33
C GLY A 265 -22.65 -0.22 -9.96
N THR A 266 -23.84 -0.31 -9.37
CA THR A 266 -24.64 0.83 -8.93
C THR A 266 -24.34 1.26 -7.50
N LEU A 267 -23.63 0.45 -6.72
CA LEU A 267 -23.34 0.77 -5.32
C LEU A 267 -22.26 1.88 -5.21
N PRO A 268 -22.41 2.82 -4.26
CA PRO A 268 -21.41 3.84 -3.99
C PRO A 268 -20.12 3.29 -3.36
N GLU A 269 -18.98 3.85 -3.73
CA GLU A 269 -17.67 3.60 -3.10
C GLU A 269 -17.68 3.91 -1.60
N LEU A 270 -18.48 4.90 -1.20
CA LEU A 270 -18.78 5.29 0.17
C LEU A 270 -18.99 4.12 1.14
N ILE A 271 -19.64 3.05 0.68
CA ILE A 271 -19.95 1.89 1.51
C ILE A 271 -18.66 1.14 1.87
N VAL A 272 -17.76 0.97 0.90
CA VAL A 272 -16.45 0.34 1.09
C VAL A 272 -15.54 1.25 1.91
N ASP A 273 -15.53 2.55 1.65
CA ASP A 273 -14.74 3.52 2.42
C ASP A 273 -15.08 3.48 3.92
N ASN A 274 -16.38 3.44 4.27
CA ASN A 274 -16.80 3.33 5.67
C ASN A 274 -16.27 2.07 6.37
N VAL A 275 -16.24 0.93 5.65
CA VAL A 275 -15.67 -0.31 6.18
C VAL A 275 -14.18 -0.14 6.41
N VAL A 276 -13.45 0.36 5.42
CA VAL A 276 -12.00 0.58 5.51
C VAL A 276 -11.67 1.54 6.66
N GLU A 277 -12.35 2.68 6.77
CA GLU A 277 -12.09 3.69 7.81
C GLU A 277 -12.33 3.15 9.22
N LEU A 278 -13.43 2.43 9.44
CA LEU A 278 -13.74 1.86 10.75
C LEU A 278 -12.71 0.79 11.15
N ILE A 279 -12.39 -0.13 10.24
CA ILE A 279 -11.48 -1.24 10.52
C ILE A 279 -10.06 -0.71 10.75
N SER A 280 -9.63 0.24 9.92
CA SER A 280 -8.32 0.90 10.08
C SER A 280 -8.24 1.69 11.40
N TYR A 281 -9.34 2.32 11.83
CA TYR A 281 -9.42 2.95 13.15
C TYR A 281 -9.19 1.94 14.28
N LEU A 282 -9.84 0.77 14.22
CA LEU A 282 -9.66 -0.28 15.23
C LEU A 282 -8.19 -0.67 15.33
N ARG A 283 -7.54 -0.99 14.20
CA ARG A 283 -6.11 -1.33 14.21
C ARG A 283 -5.23 -0.25 14.81
N ARG A 284 -5.49 1.03 14.49
CA ARG A 284 -4.63 2.15 14.92
C ARG A 284 -4.84 2.53 16.38
N LEU A 285 -6.09 2.63 16.83
CA LEU A 285 -6.44 3.27 18.10
C LEU A 285 -7.18 2.35 19.09
N ASN A 286 -7.70 1.19 18.67
CA ASN A 286 -8.50 0.31 19.53
C ASN A 286 -8.38 -1.18 19.14
N ASP A 287 -7.15 -1.69 19.04
CA ASP A 287 -6.85 -2.99 18.41
C ASP A 287 -7.38 -4.19 19.22
N ASP A 288 -7.47 -3.98 20.53
CA ASP A 288 -7.98 -4.94 21.51
C ASP A 288 -9.49 -5.15 21.41
N PHE A 289 -10.22 -4.18 20.86
CA PHE A 289 -11.68 -4.25 20.74
C PHE A 289 -12.12 -5.52 19.99
N ILE A 290 -11.38 -5.94 18.96
CA ILE A 290 -11.71 -7.12 18.16
C ILE A 290 -11.61 -8.41 19.00
N GLU A 291 -10.73 -8.48 19.98
CA GLU A 291 -10.62 -9.65 20.87
C GLU A 291 -11.52 -9.54 22.11
N SER A 292 -12.16 -8.38 22.33
CA SER A 292 -12.99 -8.10 23.49
C SER A 292 -14.30 -8.92 23.49
N PRO A 293 -14.89 -9.18 24.67
CA PRO A 293 -16.19 -9.84 24.76
C PRO A 293 -17.30 -9.01 24.07
N ASP A 294 -17.14 -7.69 24.01
CA ASP A 294 -18.10 -6.79 23.37
C ASP A 294 -18.19 -6.99 21.86
N ALA A 295 -17.13 -7.51 21.20
CA ALA A 295 -17.12 -7.78 19.76
C ALA A 295 -17.25 -9.28 19.42
N ALA A 296 -17.42 -10.16 20.41
CA ALA A 296 -17.32 -11.60 20.25
C ALA A 296 -18.41 -12.19 19.33
N ASP A 297 -19.59 -11.57 19.29
CA ASP A 297 -20.74 -12.00 18.50
C ASP A 297 -20.66 -11.61 17.01
N VAL A 298 -19.74 -10.70 16.63
CA VAL A 298 -19.55 -10.24 15.26
C VAL A 298 -18.48 -11.07 14.57
N PRO A 299 -18.80 -11.93 13.58
CA PRO A 299 -17.81 -12.80 12.95
C PRO A 299 -16.80 -12.02 12.09
N LEU A 300 -15.55 -12.48 12.05
CA LEU A 300 -14.48 -11.85 11.25
C LEU A 300 -14.45 -12.33 9.79
N GLN A 301 -15.02 -13.51 9.52
CA GLN A 301 -15.01 -14.14 8.20
C GLN A 301 -15.53 -13.24 7.06
N PRO A 302 -16.63 -12.47 7.21
CA PRO A 302 -17.10 -11.58 6.16
C PRO A 302 -16.06 -10.55 5.72
N PHE A 303 -15.26 -9.99 6.64
CA PHE A 303 -14.21 -9.03 6.31
C PHE A 303 -13.12 -9.65 5.44
N LEU A 304 -12.68 -10.87 5.79
CA LEU A 304 -11.68 -11.60 5.01
C LEU A 304 -12.21 -11.91 3.60
N GLN A 305 -13.43 -12.43 3.52
CA GLN A 305 -14.06 -12.82 2.25
C GLN A 305 -14.23 -11.63 1.31
N PHE A 306 -14.80 -10.54 1.83
CA PHE A 306 -14.94 -9.27 1.12
C PHE A 306 -13.59 -8.76 0.63
N CYS A 307 -12.61 -8.64 1.55
CA CYS A 307 -11.30 -8.08 1.25
C CYS A 307 -10.58 -8.86 0.14
N VAL A 308 -10.54 -10.20 0.23
CA VAL A 308 -9.89 -11.04 -0.79
C VAL A 308 -10.55 -10.88 -2.17
N VAL A 309 -11.87 -10.98 -2.26
CA VAL A 309 -12.57 -10.90 -3.56
C VAL A 309 -12.38 -9.54 -4.22
N TYR A 310 -12.53 -8.45 -3.45
CA TYR A 310 -12.45 -7.09 -3.97
C TYR A 310 -11.01 -6.66 -4.29
N MET A 311 -10.00 -7.24 -3.65
CA MET A 311 -8.60 -7.05 -4.04
C MET A 311 -8.23 -7.82 -5.31
N MET A 312 -8.87 -8.96 -5.57
CA MET A 312 -8.53 -9.86 -6.68
C MET A 312 -9.24 -9.51 -7.99
N ASP A 313 -10.52 -9.14 -7.97
CA ASP A 313 -11.29 -8.83 -9.18
C ASP A 313 -11.32 -7.32 -9.47
N LEU A 314 -10.61 -6.91 -10.53
CA LEU A 314 -10.52 -5.52 -10.97
C LEU A 314 -11.87 -4.94 -11.44
N ASN A 315 -12.83 -5.80 -11.80
CA ASN A 315 -14.13 -5.38 -12.30
C ASN A 315 -15.14 -5.08 -11.18
N VAL A 316 -14.93 -5.63 -9.97
CA VAL A 316 -15.84 -5.52 -8.83
C VAL A 316 -15.63 -4.21 -8.05
N LEU A 317 -14.40 -3.73 -8.02
CA LEU A 317 -14.04 -2.42 -7.46
C LEU A 317 -13.01 -1.80 -8.40
N SER A 318 -13.42 -0.86 -9.23
CA SER A 318 -12.55 -0.27 -10.25
C SER A 318 -11.52 0.69 -9.69
N ASN A 319 -11.85 1.45 -8.63
CA ASN A 319 -10.95 2.42 -8.01
C ASN A 319 -9.72 1.73 -7.37
N PRO A 320 -8.52 1.93 -7.94
CA PRO A 320 -7.32 1.23 -7.48
C PRO A 320 -6.84 1.69 -6.10
N HIS A 321 -7.07 2.97 -5.74
CA HIS A 321 -6.69 3.49 -4.42
C HIS A 321 -7.54 2.88 -3.32
N LEU A 322 -8.87 2.84 -3.52
CA LEU A 322 -9.77 2.20 -2.56
C LEU A 322 -9.48 0.70 -2.43
N ARG A 323 -9.16 0.04 -3.55
CA ARG A 323 -8.73 -1.37 -3.56
C ARG A 323 -7.46 -1.58 -2.74
N ALA A 324 -6.48 -0.69 -2.87
CA ALA A 324 -5.24 -0.77 -2.11
C ALA A 324 -5.43 -0.61 -0.60
N ARG A 325 -6.38 0.24 -0.19
CA ARG A 325 -6.74 0.39 1.23
C ARG A 325 -7.38 -0.85 1.84
N LEU A 326 -7.84 -1.82 1.05
CA LEU A 326 -8.23 -3.12 1.58
C LEU A 326 -7.05 -3.87 2.21
N GLY A 327 -5.81 -3.51 1.87
CA GLY A 327 -4.62 -3.92 2.62
C GLY A 327 -4.68 -3.53 4.10
N GLU A 328 -5.25 -2.37 4.46
CA GLU A 328 -5.44 -1.95 5.86
C GLU A 328 -6.45 -2.87 6.58
N VAL A 329 -7.50 -3.30 5.88
CA VAL A 329 -8.49 -4.26 6.41
C VAL A 329 -7.81 -5.60 6.66
N LEU A 330 -7.02 -6.10 5.70
CA LEU A 330 -6.32 -7.37 5.85
C LEU A 330 -5.28 -7.30 6.99
N GLU A 331 -4.52 -6.21 7.10
CA GLU A 331 -3.59 -6.00 8.20
C GLU A 331 -4.29 -6.04 9.56
N THR A 332 -5.49 -5.45 9.66
CA THR A 332 -6.27 -5.44 10.90
C THR A 332 -6.71 -6.84 11.34
N LEU A 333 -6.90 -7.76 10.39
CA LEU A 333 -7.25 -9.16 10.66
C LEU A 333 -6.05 -10.00 11.10
N ILE A 334 -4.82 -9.47 11.01
CA ILE A 334 -3.61 -10.16 11.45
C ILE A 334 -3.43 -10.02 12.96
N PRO A 335 -3.14 -11.12 13.67
CA PRO A 335 -3.06 -11.12 15.13
C PRO A 335 -1.95 -10.21 15.70
N GLN A 336 -0.77 -10.09 15.10
CA GLN A 336 0.36 -9.42 15.78
C GLN A 336 0.63 -8.00 15.29
N ARG A 337 0.93 -7.08 16.22
CA ARG A 337 1.67 -5.82 15.95
C ARG A 337 3.16 -6.13 15.95
N TYR A 338 3.76 -6.28 14.78
CA TYR A 338 5.20 -6.57 14.70
C TYR A 338 6.11 -5.37 15.03
N GLU A 339 5.61 -4.13 15.00
CA GLU A 339 6.40 -2.93 15.35
C GLU A 339 6.90 -2.96 16.81
N GLU A 340 6.14 -3.59 17.71
CA GLU A 340 6.55 -3.74 19.11
C GLU A 340 7.76 -4.67 19.22
N ASN A 341 7.83 -5.80 18.51
CA ASN A 341 8.96 -6.73 18.64
C ASN A 341 10.29 -6.18 18.07
N TRP A 342 10.25 -5.28 17.10
CA TRP A 342 11.47 -4.68 16.51
C TRP A 342 12.03 -3.53 17.35
N ASN A 343 11.15 -2.70 17.94
CA ASN A 343 11.54 -1.59 18.81
C ASN A 343 11.71 -2.01 20.30
N SER A 344 11.20 -3.18 20.71
CA SER A 344 11.27 -3.65 22.11
C SER A 344 12.61 -4.25 22.54
N GLN A 345 13.71 -3.92 21.86
CA GLN A 345 15.01 -3.96 22.54
C GLN A 345 15.17 -2.70 23.39
N ARG A 346 14.56 -2.77 24.59
CA ARG A 346 14.84 -1.96 25.79
C ARG A 346 14.70 -0.44 25.64
N THR A 347 13.47 0.04 25.61
CA THR A 347 13.13 1.28 26.33
C THR A 347 11.85 1.04 27.13
N SER A 348 12.06 0.67 28.40
CA SER A 348 11.00 0.64 29.40
C SER A 348 10.54 2.08 29.71
N SER A 349 9.56 2.58 28.97
CA SER A 349 8.70 3.64 29.49
C SER A 349 7.70 2.98 30.45
N GLY A 350 7.80 3.34 31.73
CA GLY A 350 7.13 2.70 32.85
C GLY A 350 5.62 2.97 32.96
N PHE A 351 4.85 2.59 31.93
CA PHE A 351 3.40 2.44 32.03
C PHE A 351 3.02 1.03 31.61
N GLY A 352 2.82 0.17 32.60
CA GLY A 352 2.10 -1.10 32.49
C GLY A 352 2.75 -2.14 31.57
N ILE A 353 3.21 -3.26 32.15
CA ILE A 353 3.35 -4.51 31.39
C ILE A 353 1.94 -4.87 30.92
N VAL A 354 1.61 -4.53 29.68
CA VAL A 354 0.37 -4.97 29.05
C VAL A 354 0.51 -6.48 28.85
N PRO A 355 -0.41 -7.32 29.38
CA PRO A 355 -0.31 -8.76 29.19
C PRO A 355 -0.33 -9.06 27.69
N ALA A 356 0.49 -10.01 27.24
CA ALA A 356 0.51 -10.46 25.85
C ALA A 356 -0.94 -10.72 25.38
N HIS A 357 -1.46 -9.84 24.54
CA HIS A 357 -2.84 -9.95 24.07
C HIS A 357 -3.02 -11.29 23.35
N SER A 358 -4.02 -12.07 23.77
CA SER A 358 -4.34 -13.33 23.11
C SER A 358 -5.19 -13.02 21.87
N PHE A 359 -4.58 -13.04 20.69
CA PHE A 359 -5.26 -12.73 19.42
C PHE A 359 -6.02 -13.93 18.83
N VAL A 360 -6.77 -14.62 19.70
CA VAL A 360 -7.33 -15.95 19.42
C VAL A 360 -8.25 -15.94 18.20
N ARG A 361 -9.10 -14.92 18.05
CA ARG A 361 -10.09 -14.88 16.96
C ARG A 361 -9.42 -14.70 15.60
N ARG A 362 -8.43 -13.82 15.54
CA ARG A 362 -7.62 -13.55 14.33
C ARG A 362 -6.71 -14.72 14.00
N GLU A 363 -6.11 -15.36 14.99
CA GLU A 363 -5.33 -16.59 14.80
C GLU A 363 -6.20 -17.71 14.24
N GLN A 364 -7.40 -17.92 14.79
CA GLN A 364 -8.34 -18.91 14.27
C GLN A 364 -8.70 -18.61 12.80
N LEU A 365 -9.05 -17.36 12.49
CA LEU A 365 -9.37 -16.92 11.12
C LEU A 365 -8.23 -17.19 10.12
N LEU A 366 -6.98 -16.95 10.52
CA LEU A 366 -5.80 -17.04 9.65
C LEU A 366 -5.02 -18.36 9.76
N SER A 367 -5.45 -19.28 10.62
CA SER A 367 -4.83 -20.59 10.83
C SER A 367 -5.11 -21.60 9.72
N GLY A 368 -6.05 -21.30 8.80
CA GLY A 368 -6.45 -22.21 7.73
C GLY A 368 -7.31 -23.40 8.19
N GLY A 369 -7.75 -23.40 9.45
CA GLY A 369 -8.73 -24.36 9.96
C GLY A 369 -10.15 -24.00 9.48
N ASN A 370 -10.69 -24.81 8.57
CA ASN A 370 -12.02 -24.80 7.94
C ASN A 370 -12.19 -23.88 6.70
N ASP A 371 -12.37 -24.52 5.53
CA ASP A 371 -13.24 -24.16 4.39
C ASP A 371 -13.31 -22.72 3.85
N SER A 372 -12.37 -21.84 4.17
CA SER A 372 -12.31 -20.52 3.52
C SER A 372 -11.52 -20.62 2.20
N GLU A 373 -12.20 -20.96 1.11
CA GLU A 373 -11.68 -20.90 -0.27
C GLU A 373 -10.93 -19.58 -0.52
N GLN A 374 -11.44 -18.47 0.03
CA GLN A 374 -10.85 -17.15 -0.11
C GLN A 374 -9.45 -17.04 0.53
N LEU A 375 -9.19 -17.70 1.67
CA LEU A 375 -7.88 -17.65 2.31
C LEU A 375 -6.78 -18.29 1.43
N SER A 376 -7.16 -19.24 0.56
CA SER A 376 -6.23 -19.87 -0.40
C SER A 376 -5.80 -18.94 -1.55
N HIS A 377 -6.48 -17.80 -1.71
CA HIS A 377 -6.19 -16.77 -2.72
C HIS A 377 -5.67 -15.46 -2.12
N VAL A 378 -5.50 -15.38 -0.80
CA VAL A 378 -5.17 -14.11 -0.11
C VAL A 378 -3.84 -13.51 -0.55
N VAL A 379 -2.82 -14.33 -0.84
CA VAL A 379 -1.53 -13.83 -1.37
C VAL A 379 -1.75 -13.22 -2.75
N THR A 380 -2.44 -13.95 -3.64
CA THR A 380 -2.74 -13.48 -5.00
C THR A 380 -3.53 -12.18 -4.98
N ALA A 381 -4.54 -12.09 -4.10
CA ALA A 381 -5.35 -10.89 -3.93
C ALA A 381 -4.51 -9.70 -3.47
N LEU A 382 -3.65 -9.88 -2.46
CA LEU A 382 -2.76 -8.82 -1.98
C LEU A 382 -1.80 -8.33 -3.07
N LEU A 383 -1.17 -9.24 -3.82
CA LEU A 383 -0.25 -8.87 -4.90
C LEU A 383 -0.99 -8.16 -6.04
N THR A 384 -2.23 -8.55 -6.33
CA THR A 384 -3.08 -7.87 -7.33
C THR A 384 -3.36 -6.43 -6.92
N ALA A 385 -3.76 -6.22 -5.66
CA ALA A 385 -3.96 -4.88 -5.13
C ALA A 385 -2.66 -4.04 -5.18
N PHE A 386 -1.52 -4.63 -4.80
CA PHE A 386 -0.20 -3.98 -4.83
C PHE A 386 0.17 -3.47 -6.23
N VAL A 387 0.01 -4.32 -7.25
CA VAL A 387 0.33 -3.98 -8.64
C VAL A 387 -0.65 -2.96 -9.21
N SER A 388 -1.93 -3.07 -8.85
CA SER A 388 -2.99 -2.24 -9.44
C SER A 388 -2.92 -0.75 -9.08
N ILE A 389 -2.23 -0.38 -8.00
CA ILE A 389 -2.01 1.03 -7.61
C ILE A 389 -1.17 1.76 -8.66
N GLU A 390 -0.23 1.05 -9.27
CA GLU A 390 0.75 1.65 -10.19
C GLU A 390 0.24 1.75 -11.62
N LEU A 391 -0.69 0.88 -12.00
CA LEU A 391 -1.31 0.87 -13.33
C LEU A 391 -2.47 1.89 -13.46
N ALA A 392 -2.61 2.81 -12.50
CA ALA A 392 -3.65 3.83 -12.51
C ALA A 392 -3.19 5.02 -13.38
N PRO A 393 -3.97 5.44 -14.40
CA PRO A 393 -3.59 6.55 -15.26
C PRO A 393 -3.43 7.84 -14.44
N GLY A 394 -2.21 8.36 -14.37
CA GLY A 394 -1.87 9.58 -13.62
C GLY A 394 -0.59 9.51 -12.78
N VAL A 395 0.04 8.33 -12.62
CA VAL A 395 1.33 8.18 -11.91
C VAL A 395 2.54 8.35 -12.85
N ASP A 396 2.33 8.17 -14.17
CA ASP A 396 3.42 8.07 -15.16
C ASP A 396 4.07 9.40 -15.58
N SER A 397 3.63 10.56 -15.07
CA SER A 397 4.15 11.85 -15.57
C SER A 397 5.43 12.34 -14.89
N ASN A 398 5.87 11.76 -13.77
CA ASN A 398 6.96 12.36 -12.96
C ASN A 398 8.18 11.44 -12.71
N ALA A 399 8.19 10.21 -13.20
CA ALA A 399 9.38 9.34 -13.10
C ALA A 399 10.44 9.61 -14.19
N SER A 400 10.15 10.50 -15.15
CA SER A 400 10.96 10.68 -16.37
C SER A 400 12.28 11.43 -16.21
N ASP A 401 12.60 11.97 -15.02
CA ASP A 401 13.81 12.80 -14.83
C ASP A 401 14.97 12.12 -14.09
N LEU A 402 14.84 10.85 -13.68
CA LEU A 402 15.90 10.13 -12.96
C LEU A 402 16.75 9.19 -13.83
N GLY A 403 16.78 9.43 -15.14
CA GLY A 403 17.57 8.63 -16.11
C GLY A 403 18.84 9.29 -16.66
N THR A 404 19.03 10.61 -16.50
CA THR A 404 20.10 11.31 -17.27
C THR A 404 20.75 12.49 -16.54
N ILE A 405 21.26 12.32 -15.32
CA ILE A 405 22.13 13.33 -14.68
C ILE A 405 23.45 12.69 -14.23
N THR A 406 24.30 12.39 -15.22
CA THR A 406 25.77 12.38 -15.05
C THR A 406 26.42 12.99 -16.28
N ALA A 407 26.13 14.27 -16.59
CA ALA A 407 27.03 15.13 -17.36
C ALA A 407 26.56 16.60 -17.32
N SER A 408 27.52 17.51 -17.15
CA SER A 408 27.46 18.96 -17.38
C SER A 408 26.71 19.84 -16.36
N ALA A 409 27.48 20.34 -15.39
CA ALA A 409 27.21 21.62 -14.73
C ALA A 409 27.66 22.78 -15.64
N SER A 410 26.77 23.71 -16.00
CA SER A 410 27.07 25.15 -16.16
C SER A 410 25.85 25.94 -16.70
N GLY A 411 25.51 27.04 -16.01
CA GLY A 411 25.18 28.31 -16.69
C GLY A 411 23.72 28.68 -17.00
N ALA A 412 23.24 29.66 -16.22
CA ALA A 412 22.47 30.85 -16.62
C ALA A 412 20.93 30.80 -16.82
N ALA A 413 20.31 31.81 -16.19
CA ALA A 413 18.89 32.13 -16.18
C ALA A 413 18.40 32.82 -17.46
N SER A 414 17.10 32.66 -17.78
CA SER A 414 16.30 33.71 -18.43
C SER A 414 14.80 33.47 -18.27
N ALA A 415 14.04 34.56 -18.32
CA ALA A 415 12.67 34.71 -17.86
C ALA A 415 11.63 34.76 -19.00
N GLY A 416 10.39 34.38 -18.66
CA GLY A 416 9.16 35.03 -19.16
C GLY A 416 8.41 34.36 -20.30
N ALA A 417 7.19 33.87 -20.02
CA ALA A 417 5.99 34.08 -20.85
C ALA A 417 4.72 33.63 -20.11
N GLN A 418 3.76 34.55 -19.98
CA GLN A 418 2.38 34.32 -19.53
C GLN A 418 1.54 33.76 -20.68
N GLN A 419 0.64 32.78 -20.43
CA GLN A 419 -0.70 32.78 -21.05
C GLN A 419 -1.67 31.71 -20.49
N ALA A 420 -2.88 32.21 -20.20
CA ALA A 420 -4.22 31.61 -20.32
C ALA A 420 -4.65 30.43 -19.41
N THR A 421 -5.54 30.76 -18.46
CA THR A 421 -6.38 29.87 -17.66
C THR A 421 -7.62 29.38 -18.43
N PRO A 422 -7.98 28.08 -18.34
CA PRO A 422 -9.36 27.64 -18.49
C PRO A 422 -9.95 27.13 -17.16
N SER A 423 -11.27 27.24 -17.07
CA SER A 423 -12.18 27.04 -15.94
C SER A 423 -12.05 25.70 -15.19
N SER A 424 -11.88 25.81 -13.87
CA SER A 424 -11.98 24.76 -12.86
C SER A 424 -13.44 24.49 -12.51
N GLU A 425 -13.92 23.26 -12.74
CA GLU A 425 -15.05 22.59 -12.05
C GLU A 425 -15.48 21.34 -12.86
N ALA A 426 -14.62 20.30 -12.91
CA ALA A 426 -14.96 18.87 -13.18
C ALA A 426 -13.75 18.04 -13.66
N MET A 427 -12.64 18.01 -12.91
CA MET A 427 -11.65 16.93 -12.99
C MET A 427 -10.62 17.10 -11.86
N GLU A 428 -11.01 16.76 -10.63
CA GLU A 428 -10.06 16.57 -9.52
C GLU A 428 -10.14 15.12 -9.05
N THR A 429 -9.76 14.18 -9.94
CA THR A 429 -9.10 12.97 -9.44
C THR A 429 -7.70 13.42 -9.07
N ALA A 430 -7.47 13.67 -7.77
CA ALA A 430 -6.16 14.00 -7.25
C ALA A 430 -5.15 12.99 -7.81
N THR A 431 -4.22 13.47 -8.64
CA THR A 431 -3.03 12.70 -9.00
C THR A 431 -2.33 12.37 -7.70
N VAL A 432 -2.36 11.10 -7.31
CA VAL A 432 -1.67 10.60 -6.12
C VAL A 432 -0.19 10.93 -6.29
N SER A 433 0.37 11.66 -5.34
CA SER A 433 1.81 11.94 -5.38
C SER A 433 2.58 10.62 -5.36
N PHE A 434 3.73 10.55 -6.04
CA PHE A 434 4.54 9.32 -6.11
C PHE A 434 4.81 8.70 -4.72
N GLU A 435 4.86 9.52 -3.67
CA GLU A 435 5.08 9.08 -2.29
C GLU A 435 3.84 8.47 -1.63
N GLU A 436 2.62 8.88 -2.02
CA GLU A 436 1.38 8.39 -1.40
C GLU A 436 1.14 6.89 -1.63
N LYS A 437 1.65 6.32 -2.74
CA LYS A 437 1.55 4.87 -2.99
C LYS A 437 2.18 4.03 -1.88
N PHE A 438 3.23 4.55 -1.24
CA PHE A 438 3.91 3.85 -0.16
C PHE A 438 3.08 3.78 1.12
N HIS A 439 2.16 4.74 1.34
CA HIS A 439 1.19 4.63 2.42
C HIS A 439 0.25 3.44 2.22
N TYR A 440 -0.17 3.17 0.98
CA TYR A 440 -0.97 1.99 0.66
C TYR A 440 -0.18 0.69 0.74
N ARG A 441 1.13 0.70 0.44
CA ARG A 441 1.99 -0.50 0.50
C ARG A 441 2.39 -0.90 1.93
N ARG A 442 2.50 0.05 2.86
CA ARG A 442 2.81 -0.21 4.29
C ARG A 442 1.99 -1.37 4.90
N PRO A 443 0.65 -1.35 4.89
CA PRO A 443 -0.15 -2.44 5.46
C PRO A 443 0.06 -3.78 4.72
N MET A 444 0.38 -3.75 3.42
CA MET A 444 0.66 -4.95 2.63
C MET A 444 1.98 -5.62 3.08
N TYR A 445 3.02 -4.84 3.40
CA TYR A 445 4.27 -5.37 3.94
C TYR A 445 4.08 -6.06 5.30
N ALA A 446 3.20 -5.52 6.15
CA ALA A 446 2.83 -6.18 7.40
C ALA A 446 2.19 -7.56 7.16
N CYS A 447 1.36 -7.69 6.11
CA CYS A 447 0.78 -8.97 5.69
C CYS A 447 1.85 -9.97 5.21
N LEU A 448 2.72 -9.55 4.30
CA LEU A 448 3.82 -10.37 3.78
C LEU A 448 4.74 -10.87 4.90
N ARG A 449 5.00 -10.02 5.91
CA ARG A 449 5.77 -10.38 7.10
C ARG A 449 5.07 -11.44 7.95
N TYR A 450 3.77 -11.29 8.22
CA TYR A 450 3.03 -12.26 9.02
C TYR A 450 3.00 -13.66 8.39
N TRP A 451 2.93 -13.73 7.06
CA TRP A 451 2.96 -14.99 6.32
C TRP A 451 4.34 -15.65 6.27
N HIS A 452 5.40 -14.94 6.66
CA HIS A 452 6.74 -15.48 6.68
C HIS A 452 6.86 -16.68 7.65
N GLY A 453 7.39 -17.79 7.14
CA GLY A 453 7.58 -19.05 7.86
C GLY A 453 6.32 -19.92 7.96
N LYS A 454 5.20 -19.55 7.32
CA LYS A 454 3.94 -20.30 7.38
C LYS A 454 3.70 -21.10 6.09
N PRO A 455 3.76 -22.44 6.12
CA PRO A 455 3.71 -23.29 4.91
C PRO A 455 2.48 -23.08 4.01
N PHE A 456 1.32 -22.79 4.61
CA PHE A 456 0.08 -22.56 3.87
C PHE A 456 0.17 -21.39 2.87
N TYR A 457 0.83 -20.30 3.25
CA TYR A 457 0.98 -19.12 2.40
C TYR A 457 2.14 -19.29 1.41
N ASP A 458 3.17 -20.04 1.80
CA ASP A 458 4.35 -20.34 0.96
C ASP A 458 3.97 -21.11 -0.29
N GLU A 459 3.01 -22.02 -0.14
CA GLU A 459 2.46 -22.78 -1.26
C GLU A 459 1.76 -21.88 -2.29
N GLN A 460 1.10 -20.79 -1.85
CA GLN A 460 0.49 -19.83 -2.77
C GLN A 460 1.56 -19.10 -3.61
N PHE A 461 2.67 -18.68 -3.00
CA PHE A 461 3.79 -18.08 -3.73
C PHE A 461 4.40 -19.03 -4.77
N LYS A 462 4.58 -20.30 -4.42
CA LYS A 462 5.09 -21.32 -5.35
C LYS A 462 4.17 -21.52 -6.56
N ARG A 463 2.85 -21.59 -6.34
CA ARG A 463 1.87 -21.66 -7.44
C ARG A 463 1.96 -20.44 -8.36
N LEU A 464 2.18 -19.26 -7.80
CA LEU A 464 2.38 -18.03 -8.57
C LEU A 464 3.71 -18.04 -9.35
N GLU A 465 4.79 -18.60 -8.78
CA GLU A 465 6.05 -18.81 -9.51
C GLU A 465 5.87 -19.76 -10.69
N GLU A 466 5.26 -20.92 -10.47
CA GLU A 466 5.01 -21.90 -11.54
C GLU A 466 4.15 -21.30 -12.67
N PHE A 467 3.13 -20.53 -12.31
CA PHE A 467 2.29 -19.83 -13.27
C PHE A 467 3.09 -18.77 -14.04
N ALA A 468 3.93 -18.00 -13.36
CA ALA A 468 4.72 -16.94 -13.96
C ALA A 468 5.77 -17.47 -14.95
N ILE A 469 6.46 -18.56 -14.60
CA ILE A 469 7.45 -19.17 -15.49
C ILE A 469 6.80 -19.73 -16.75
N LYS A 470 5.62 -20.38 -16.62
CA LYS A 470 4.89 -20.93 -17.77
C LYS A 470 4.36 -19.85 -18.74
N HIS A 471 4.12 -18.64 -18.24
CA HIS A 471 3.50 -17.55 -19.00
C HIS A 471 4.41 -16.33 -19.09
N ILE A 472 5.73 -16.50 -18.99
CA ILE A 472 6.66 -15.37 -18.97
C ILE A 472 6.66 -14.60 -20.30
N ASP A 473 6.41 -15.29 -21.42
CA ASP A 473 6.32 -14.71 -22.76
C ASP A 473 4.89 -14.26 -23.14
N SER A 474 3.95 -14.30 -22.19
CA SER A 474 2.59 -13.81 -22.40
C SER A 474 2.60 -12.31 -22.72
N PRO A 475 1.69 -11.82 -23.60
CA PRO A 475 1.60 -10.39 -23.91
C PRO A 475 1.28 -9.54 -22.66
N ARG A 476 0.55 -10.11 -21.70
CA ARG A 476 0.39 -9.53 -20.37
C ARG A 476 1.36 -10.22 -19.41
N PRO A 477 2.25 -9.47 -18.74
CA PRO A 477 3.22 -10.06 -17.81
C PRO A 477 2.50 -10.75 -16.65
N PRO A 478 2.99 -11.89 -16.14
CA PRO A 478 2.39 -12.55 -14.99
C PRO A 478 2.41 -11.69 -13.73
N LEU A 479 1.40 -11.85 -12.86
CA LEU A 479 1.24 -11.04 -11.65
C LEU A 479 2.50 -11.00 -10.76
N LEU A 480 3.11 -12.16 -10.49
CA LEU A 480 4.29 -12.24 -9.63
C LEU A 480 5.51 -11.55 -10.26
N LEU A 481 5.63 -11.58 -11.59
CA LEU A 481 6.69 -10.88 -12.31
C LEU A 481 6.50 -9.36 -12.21
N GLN A 482 5.28 -8.85 -12.41
CA GLN A 482 4.95 -7.44 -12.23
C GLN A 482 5.23 -6.98 -10.79
N PHE A 483 4.76 -7.76 -9.80
CA PHE A 483 5.00 -7.49 -8.39
C PHE A 483 6.50 -7.41 -8.06
N LEU A 484 7.32 -8.37 -8.52
CA LEU A 484 8.77 -8.35 -8.30
C LEU A 484 9.44 -7.15 -8.98
N SER A 485 9.03 -6.80 -10.21
CA SER A 485 9.52 -5.61 -10.92
C SER A 485 9.27 -4.34 -10.10
N LEU A 486 8.05 -4.17 -9.60
CA LEU A 486 7.68 -3.00 -8.78
C LEU A 486 8.40 -3.01 -7.43
N LEU A 487 8.54 -4.18 -6.79
CA LEU A 487 9.23 -4.30 -5.51
C LEU A 487 10.73 -3.93 -5.61
N ILE A 488 11.38 -4.25 -6.72
CA ILE A 488 12.77 -3.85 -7.01
C ILE A 488 12.86 -2.33 -7.20
N ASN A 489 11.92 -1.74 -7.93
CA ASN A 489 11.86 -0.29 -8.15
C ASN A 489 11.66 0.45 -6.82
N ASP A 490 10.75 -0.04 -5.98
CA ASP A 490 10.49 0.48 -4.65
C ASP A 490 11.70 0.40 -3.74
N ALA A 491 12.36 -0.76 -3.70
CA ALA A 491 13.54 -0.95 -2.87
C ALA A 491 14.63 0.05 -3.27
N THR A 492 14.82 0.24 -4.58
CA THR A 492 15.84 1.15 -5.13
C THR A 492 15.54 2.58 -4.73
N PHE A 493 14.32 3.05 -5.00
CA PHE A 493 13.88 4.40 -4.64
C PHE A 493 13.93 4.66 -3.14
N LEU A 494 13.34 3.78 -2.32
CA LEU A 494 13.23 3.98 -0.88
C LEU A 494 14.59 4.04 -0.20
N LEU A 495 15.55 3.22 -0.65
CA LEU A 495 16.90 3.27 -0.09
C LEU A 495 17.63 4.54 -0.53
N ASP A 496 17.53 4.94 -1.80
CA ASP A 496 18.16 6.17 -2.30
C ASP A 496 17.65 7.40 -1.57
N GLU A 497 16.33 7.54 -1.43
CA GLU A 497 15.72 8.63 -0.66
C GLU A 497 16.12 8.58 0.81
N ALA A 498 16.13 7.40 1.43
CA ALA A 498 16.57 7.27 2.82
C ALA A 498 18.02 7.75 3.01
N ILE A 499 18.94 7.36 2.12
CA ILE A 499 20.35 7.77 2.19
C ILE A 499 20.49 9.27 1.92
N GLY A 500 19.79 9.79 0.91
CA GLY A 500 19.77 11.21 0.58
C GLY A 500 19.25 12.08 1.73
N LEU A 501 18.14 11.69 2.34
CA LEU A 501 17.56 12.38 3.49
C LEU A 501 18.47 12.32 4.73
N LEU A 502 19.14 11.19 4.99
CA LEU A 502 20.13 11.09 6.07
C LEU A 502 21.32 12.03 5.86
N ALA A 503 21.80 12.16 4.62
CA ALA A 503 22.87 13.10 4.29
C ALA A 503 22.43 14.56 4.50
N GLN A 504 21.20 14.91 4.10
CA GLN A 504 20.61 16.22 4.34
C GLN A 504 20.42 16.51 5.83
N ILE A 505 19.92 15.55 6.60
CA ILE A 505 19.77 15.67 8.06
C ILE A 505 21.13 15.91 8.71
N LYS A 506 22.16 15.16 8.33
CA LYS A 506 23.52 15.33 8.86
C LYS A 506 24.07 16.73 8.58
N GLN A 507 23.80 17.30 7.40
CA GLN A 507 24.18 18.68 7.10
C GLN A 507 23.40 19.68 7.96
N LYS A 508 22.07 19.57 8.01
CA LYS A 508 21.21 20.46 8.82
C LYS A 508 21.50 20.35 10.32
N GLU A 509 21.85 19.16 10.83
CA GLU A 509 22.25 18.97 12.22
C GLU A 509 23.49 19.82 12.56
N ARG A 510 24.49 19.87 11.67
CA ARG A 510 25.69 20.71 11.86
C ARG A 510 25.37 22.20 11.83
N GLU A 511 24.49 22.63 10.92
CA GLU A 511 24.04 24.03 10.83
C GLU A 511 23.26 24.43 12.09
N ARG A 512 22.39 23.53 12.57
CA ARG A 512 21.62 23.69 13.81
C ARG A 512 22.53 23.79 15.02
N GLU A 513 23.58 22.97 15.09
CA GLU A 513 24.59 23.02 16.15
C GLU A 513 25.39 24.32 16.10
N ALA A 514 25.81 24.77 14.91
CA ALA A 514 26.50 26.05 14.72
C ALA A 514 25.63 27.24 15.16
N ALA A 515 24.30 27.12 15.04
CA ALA A 515 23.34 28.11 15.53
C ALA A 515 23.03 28.02 17.04
N GLY A 516 23.76 27.20 17.81
CA GLY A 516 23.53 27.05 19.26
C GLY A 516 22.51 25.98 19.63
N GLY A 517 22.24 25.04 18.71
CA GLY A 517 21.37 23.89 18.95
C GLY A 517 19.91 24.10 18.57
N ARG A 518 19.56 25.18 17.87
CA ARG A 518 18.24 25.41 17.27
C ARG A 518 18.35 26.39 16.11
N PHE A 519 17.53 26.24 15.08
CA PHE A 519 17.47 27.24 14.03
C PHE A 519 16.80 28.54 14.52
N PRO A 520 17.30 29.73 14.11
CA PRO A 520 16.69 31.01 14.48
C PRO A 520 15.28 31.21 13.91
N ARG A 521 15.00 30.66 12.72
CA ARG A 521 13.69 30.74 12.07
C ARG A 521 12.86 29.50 12.41
N ARG A 522 11.59 29.73 12.76
CA ARG A 522 10.64 28.65 13.07
C ARG A 522 10.38 27.74 11.87
N GLU A 523 10.39 28.30 10.67
CA GLU A 523 10.22 27.56 9.41
C GLU A 523 11.35 26.55 9.18
N ASP A 524 12.60 26.96 9.41
CA ASP A 524 13.77 26.09 9.25
C ASP A 524 13.76 24.93 10.25
N GLU A 525 13.37 25.19 11.50
CA GLU A 525 13.21 24.14 12.53
C GLU A 525 12.06 23.18 12.16
N GLY A 526 10.94 23.71 11.65
CA GLY A 526 9.82 22.90 11.15
C GLY A 526 10.22 22.01 9.99
N LEU A 527 10.99 22.54 9.03
CA LEU A 527 11.52 21.81 7.89
C LEU A 527 12.50 20.71 8.34
N PHE A 528 13.34 20.98 9.33
CA PHE A 528 14.24 19.98 9.92
C PHE A 528 13.47 18.80 10.52
N LEU A 529 12.46 19.07 11.35
CA LEU A 529 11.62 18.03 11.95
C LEU A 529 10.85 17.24 10.90
N HIS A 530 10.30 17.92 9.88
CA HIS A 530 9.63 17.29 8.76
C HIS A 530 10.58 16.35 7.99
N THR A 531 11.79 16.82 7.67
CA THR A 531 12.82 16.00 7.00
C THR A 531 13.14 14.75 7.82
N GLY A 532 13.24 14.88 9.15
CA GLY A 532 13.46 13.76 10.07
C GLY A 532 12.34 12.71 10.06
N GLN A 533 11.07 13.17 10.05
CA GLN A 533 9.91 12.28 9.94
C GLN A 533 9.86 11.55 8.60
N LEU A 534 10.13 12.29 7.51
CA LEU A 534 10.19 11.73 6.16
C LEU A 534 11.31 10.67 6.05
N ALA A 535 12.51 10.97 6.55
CA ALA A 535 13.61 10.00 6.57
C ALA A 535 13.22 8.72 7.31
N ARG A 536 12.62 8.84 8.50
CA ARG A 536 12.14 7.69 9.28
C ARG A 536 11.13 6.85 8.50
N PHE A 537 10.23 7.48 7.76
CA PHE A 537 9.24 6.81 6.93
C PHE A 537 9.92 5.99 5.81
N HIS A 538 10.79 6.62 5.00
CA HIS A 538 11.51 5.92 3.91
C HIS A 538 12.41 4.80 4.44
N ILE A 539 13.10 5.00 5.56
CA ILE A 539 13.95 3.99 6.19
C ILE A 539 13.13 2.77 6.61
N THR A 540 12.00 2.99 7.30
CA THR A 540 11.16 1.92 7.80
C THR A 540 10.59 1.11 6.63
N LEU A 541 10.08 1.78 5.61
CA LEU A 541 9.57 1.12 4.42
C LEU A 541 10.65 0.44 3.59
N GLY A 542 11.84 1.02 3.47
CA GLY A 542 12.97 0.41 2.79
C GLY A 542 13.36 -0.91 3.45
N LEU A 543 13.44 -0.94 4.78
CA LEU A 543 13.63 -2.17 5.55
C LEU A 543 12.52 -3.20 5.27
N ASP A 544 11.25 -2.80 5.36
CA ASP A 544 10.10 -3.66 5.10
C ASP A 544 10.12 -4.26 3.68
N THR A 545 10.52 -3.45 2.70
CA THR A 545 10.65 -3.84 1.29
C THR A 545 11.76 -4.88 1.11
N ILE A 546 12.92 -4.70 1.74
CA ILE A 546 14.01 -5.69 1.70
C ILE A 546 13.61 -7.00 2.37
N PHE A 547 12.86 -6.96 3.48
CA PHE A 547 12.34 -8.17 4.11
C PHE A 547 11.34 -8.90 3.20
N ALA A 548 10.43 -8.17 2.56
CA ALA A 548 9.49 -8.72 1.59
C ALA A 548 10.24 -9.34 0.39
N LEU A 549 11.25 -8.65 -0.13
CA LEU A 549 12.08 -9.13 -1.23
C LEU A 549 12.83 -10.41 -0.84
N ARG A 550 13.53 -10.43 0.31
CA ARG A 550 14.21 -11.64 0.80
C ARG A 550 13.25 -12.81 0.91
N ARG A 551 12.03 -12.57 1.38
CA ARG A 551 11.00 -13.60 1.48
C ARG A 551 10.66 -14.15 0.10
N VAL A 552 10.28 -13.30 -0.84
CA VAL A 552 9.87 -13.76 -2.18
C VAL A 552 11.03 -14.46 -2.89
N VAL A 553 12.25 -13.95 -2.77
CA VAL A 553 13.47 -14.58 -3.29
C VAL A 553 13.70 -15.97 -2.71
N SER A 554 13.47 -16.16 -1.40
CA SER A 554 13.63 -17.47 -0.76
C SER A 554 12.60 -18.51 -1.20
N LEU A 555 11.41 -18.07 -1.62
CA LEU A 555 10.32 -18.94 -2.04
C LEU A 555 10.30 -19.20 -3.54
N CYS A 556 10.68 -18.18 -4.32
CA CYS A 556 10.57 -18.17 -5.78
C CYS A 556 11.94 -17.90 -6.46
N PRO A 557 12.97 -18.73 -6.21
CA PRO A 557 14.31 -18.50 -6.74
C PRO A 557 14.40 -18.68 -8.26
N HIS A 558 13.52 -19.47 -8.89
CA HIS A 558 13.59 -19.75 -10.32
C HIS A 558 13.12 -18.53 -11.14
N LEU A 559 12.04 -17.88 -10.72
CA LEU A 559 11.58 -16.65 -11.37
C LEU A 559 12.58 -15.50 -11.15
N VAL A 560 13.12 -15.38 -9.94
CA VAL A 560 14.11 -14.35 -9.56
C VAL A 560 15.41 -14.46 -10.36
N THR A 561 15.83 -15.70 -10.68
CA THR A 561 17.04 -15.96 -11.48
C THR A 561 16.77 -16.09 -12.97
N HIS A 562 15.53 -15.88 -13.40
CA HIS A 562 15.17 -15.82 -14.81
C HIS A 562 15.89 -14.64 -15.51
N PRO A 563 16.34 -14.77 -16.76
CA PRO A 563 17.02 -13.70 -17.50
C PRO A 563 16.29 -12.36 -17.50
N VAL A 564 14.97 -12.33 -17.38
CA VAL A 564 14.20 -11.07 -17.32
C VAL A 564 14.46 -10.28 -16.03
N LEU A 565 14.71 -10.93 -14.88
CA LEU A 565 14.83 -10.26 -13.58
C LEU A 565 16.24 -10.28 -12.99
N VAL A 566 17.04 -11.30 -13.29
CA VAL A 566 18.27 -11.60 -12.55
C VAL A 566 19.27 -10.45 -12.53
N ASP A 567 19.47 -9.76 -13.66
CA ASP A 567 20.37 -8.61 -13.75
C ASP A 567 19.88 -7.44 -12.90
N ARG A 568 18.56 -7.15 -12.92
CA ARG A 568 17.98 -6.06 -12.13
C ARG A 568 18.17 -6.30 -10.64
N ILE A 569 17.95 -7.54 -10.19
CA ILE A 569 18.12 -7.92 -8.79
C ILE A 569 19.60 -7.86 -8.41
N ALA A 570 20.49 -8.39 -9.25
CA ALA A 570 21.93 -8.36 -9.01
C ALA A 570 22.48 -6.93 -8.91
N CYS A 571 22.17 -6.07 -9.89
CA CYS A 571 22.58 -4.66 -9.89
C CYS A 571 22.04 -3.91 -8.66
N MET A 572 20.76 -4.11 -8.30
CA MET A 572 20.16 -3.51 -7.11
C MET A 572 20.87 -3.96 -5.83
N LEU A 573 21.10 -5.27 -5.66
CA LEU A 573 21.78 -5.81 -4.47
C LEU A 573 23.23 -5.30 -4.37
N ASN A 574 23.98 -5.29 -5.48
CA ASN A 574 25.34 -4.77 -5.51
C ASN A 574 25.38 -3.29 -5.15
N TYR A 575 24.46 -2.51 -5.72
CA TYR A 575 24.33 -1.09 -5.44
C TYR A 575 24.04 -0.81 -3.96
N PHE A 576 23.13 -1.56 -3.36
CA PHE A 576 22.80 -1.43 -1.94
C PHE A 576 23.99 -1.82 -1.06
N LEU A 577 24.64 -2.93 -1.37
CA LEU A 577 25.80 -3.38 -0.60
C LEU A 577 26.91 -2.33 -0.68
N LEU A 578 27.23 -1.82 -1.87
CA LEU A 578 28.22 -0.77 -2.08
C LEU A 578 27.88 0.51 -1.31
N SER A 579 26.60 0.91 -1.29
CA SER A 579 26.15 2.10 -0.58
C SER A 579 26.26 1.94 0.94
N LEU A 580 26.08 0.72 1.46
CA LEU A 580 26.12 0.42 2.89
C LEU A 580 27.54 0.17 3.43
N VAL A 581 28.40 -0.53 2.67
CA VAL A 581 29.74 -0.95 3.13
C VAL A 581 30.90 -0.21 2.46
N GLY A 582 30.63 0.45 1.33
CA GLY A 582 31.63 1.16 0.54
C GLY A 582 31.94 2.57 1.05
N PRO A 583 32.45 3.47 0.19
CA PRO A 583 32.94 4.79 0.60
C PRO A 583 31.82 5.71 1.12
N LYS A 584 30.59 5.56 0.61
CA LYS A 584 29.42 6.34 1.02
C LYS A 584 28.90 6.02 2.43
N GLN A 585 29.44 4.98 3.10
CA GLN A 585 29.02 4.63 4.47
C GLN A 585 29.17 5.78 5.48
N GLY A 586 30.06 6.73 5.20
CA GLY A 586 30.27 7.93 6.03
C GLY A 586 29.04 8.83 6.10
N ASP A 587 28.22 8.87 5.03
CA ASP A 587 27.02 9.71 4.95
C ASP A 587 25.88 9.16 5.79
N LEU A 588 25.89 7.85 6.05
CA LEU A 588 24.95 7.14 6.92
C LEU A 588 25.16 7.42 8.43
N LYS A 589 26.22 8.15 8.79
CA LYS A 589 26.57 8.43 10.18
C LYS A 589 25.90 9.73 10.65
N VAL A 590 24.65 9.61 11.07
CA VAL A 590 23.91 10.61 11.86
C VAL A 590 24.13 10.41 13.36
N ARG A 591 23.98 11.48 14.15
CA ARG A 591 24.30 11.48 15.59
C ARG A 591 23.39 10.52 16.37
N ASP A 592 22.09 10.54 16.08
CA ASP A 592 21.10 9.65 16.68
C ASP A 592 20.41 8.77 15.63
N LYS A 593 21.07 7.66 15.28
CA LYS A 593 20.54 6.65 14.36
C LYS A 593 19.23 6.03 14.85
N SER A 594 19.04 5.98 16.17
CA SER A 594 17.88 5.32 16.78
C SER A 594 16.60 6.13 16.59
N THR A 595 16.70 7.47 16.66
CA THR A 595 15.58 8.39 16.42
C THR A 595 14.96 8.19 15.04
N TYR A 596 15.79 7.98 14.01
CA TYR A 596 15.32 7.77 12.64
C TYR A 596 15.05 6.30 12.29
N GLY A 597 15.30 5.36 13.21
CA GLY A 597 15.08 3.92 12.98
C GLY A 597 16.05 3.27 11.99
N PHE A 598 17.18 3.93 11.67
CA PHE A 598 18.11 3.42 10.67
C PHE A 598 18.96 2.27 11.21
N ARG A 599 18.77 1.09 10.63
CA ARG A 599 19.45 -0.17 11.00
C ARG A 599 20.27 -0.72 9.83
N PRO A 600 21.41 -0.08 9.47
CA PRO A 600 22.24 -0.52 8.36
C PRO A 600 22.85 -1.91 8.61
N ASP A 601 23.08 -2.22 9.89
CA ASP A 601 23.52 -3.52 10.38
C ASP A 601 22.58 -4.64 9.93
N VAL A 602 21.27 -4.41 10.09
CA VAL A 602 20.22 -5.35 9.67
C VAL A 602 20.12 -5.43 8.16
N LEU A 603 20.13 -4.28 7.46
CA LEU A 603 20.06 -4.25 6.00
C LEU A 603 21.18 -5.08 5.36
N VAL A 604 22.42 -4.92 5.82
CA VAL A 604 23.56 -5.72 5.32
C VAL A 604 23.33 -7.21 5.57
N VAL A 605 22.88 -7.59 6.77
CA VAL A 605 22.57 -8.99 7.09
C VAL A 605 21.49 -9.57 6.16
N GLU A 606 20.41 -8.83 5.91
CA GLU A 606 19.31 -9.29 5.06
C GLU A 606 19.70 -9.38 3.59
N ILE A 607 20.46 -8.40 3.07
CA ILE A 607 21.02 -8.42 1.72
C ILE A 607 21.97 -9.61 1.55
N CYS A 608 22.89 -9.82 2.49
CA CYS A 608 23.83 -10.95 2.42
C CYS A 608 23.11 -12.31 2.48
N LYS A 609 22.00 -12.44 3.23
CA LYS A 609 21.15 -13.64 3.17
C LYS A 609 20.55 -13.87 1.79
N ILE A 610 20.23 -12.82 1.03
CA ILE A 610 19.76 -12.95 -0.36
C ILE A 610 20.89 -13.50 -1.24
N TYR A 611 22.11 -12.94 -1.15
CA TYR A 611 23.28 -13.48 -1.87
C TYR A 611 23.54 -14.96 -1.55
N ILE A 612 23.41 -15.35 -0.28
CA ILE A 612 23.56 -16.76 0.15
C ILE A 612 22.47 -17.63 -0.46
N THR A 613 21.22 -17.17 -0.43
CA THR A 613 20.06 -17.93 -0.92
C THR A 613 20.16 -18.18 -2.43
N LEU A 614 20.59 -17.18 -3.20
CA LEU A 614 20.68 -17.25 -4.64
C LEU A 614 22.04 -17.77 -5.14
N GLY A 615 23.13 -17.51 -4.44
CA GLY A 615 24.49 -17.76 -4.91
C GLY A 615 25.10 -19.11 -4.52
N LEU A 616 24.62 -19.76 -3.46
CA LEU A 616 25.14 -21.06 -3.01
C LEU A 616 24.54 -22.25 -3.76
N ASN A 617 25.42 -23.11 -4.28
CA ASN A 617 25.06 -24.37 -4.92
C ASN A 617 24.83 -25.45 -3.86
N THR A 618 23.61 -25.57 -3.33
CA THR A 618 23.27 -26.62 -2.36
C THR A 618 22.64 -27.86 -3.01
N ASP A 619 21.94 -27.70 -4.13
CA ASP A 619 21.23 -28.78 -4.85
C ASP A 619 21.43 -28.66 -6.38
N ALA A 620 21.32 -29.78 -7.12
CA ALA A 620 21.50 -29.80 -8.59
C ALA A 620 20.53 -28.83 -9.33
N LYS A 621 19.28 -28.70 -8.88
CA LYS A 621 18.32 -27.72 -9.44
C LYS A 621 18.71 -26.27 -9.14
N LYS A 622 19.27 -26.01 -7.96
CA LYS A 622 19.73 -24.68 -7.54
C LYS A 622 21.05 -24.28 -8.20
N GLN A 623 21.78 -25.23 -8.77
CA GLN A 623 23.07 -24.96 -9.37
C GLN A 623 22.95 -24.08 -10.62
N GLN A 624 21.91 -24.29 -11.44
CA GLN A 624 21.65 -23.46 -12.62
C GLN A 624 21.16 -22.05 -12.23
N THR A 625 20.23 -21.94 -11.27
CA THR A 625 19.75 -20.65 -10.76
C THR A 625 20.88 -19.84 -10.14
N ALA A 626 21.76 -20.51 -9.40
CA ALA A 626 22.89 -19.87 -8.76
C ALA A 626 23.99 -19.45 -9.73
N ALA A 627 24.23 -20.22 -10.80
CA ALA A 627 25.14 -19.80 -11.87
C ALA A 627 24.62 -18.53 -12.58
N ALA A 628 23.32 -18.50 -12.92
CA ALA A 628 22.71 -17.32 -13.53
C ALA A 628 22.84 -16.08 -12.64
N PHE A 629 22.56 -16.21 -11.33
CA PHE A 629 22.72 -15.11 -10.38
C PHE A 629 24.18 -14.66 -10.23
N ARG A 630 25.13 -15.60 -10.10
CA ARG A 630 26.55 -15.25 -9.97
C ARG A 630 27.06 -14.48 -11.18
N ARG A 631 26.69 -14.91 -12.39
CA ARG A 631 27.04 -14.22 -13.64
C ARG A 631 26.50 -12.80 -13.67
N ALA A 632 25.22 -12.62 -13.34
CA ALA A 632 24.60 -11.29 -13.27
C ALA A 632 25.30 -10.37 -12.26
N VAL A 633 25.70 -10.90 -11.10
CA VAL A 633 26.42 -10.13 -10.07
C VAL A 633 27.78 -9.64 -10.54
N VAL A 634 28.58 -10.50 -11.20
CA VAL A 634 29.95 -10.15 -11.62
C VAL A 634 30.03 -9.32 -12.91
N ASN A 635 28.95 -9.35 -13.70
CA ASN A 635 28.81 -8.56 -14.93
C ASN A 635 28.30 -7.13 -14.66
N ASP A 636 27.87 -6.82 -13.43
CA ASP A 636 27.49 -5.46 -13.05
C ASP A 636 28.70 -4.54 -12.93
N GLY A 637 29.08 -3.90 -14.04
CA GLY A 637 30.23 -2.98 -14.10
C GLY A 637 30.06 -1.70 -13.28
N ARG A 638 28.85 -1.38 -12.78
CA ARG A 638 28.59 -0.14 -12.03
C ARG A 638 28.92 -0.27 -10.55
N SER A 639 28.48 -1.35 -9.92
CA SER A 639 28.52 -1.48 -8.45
C SER A 639 29.40 -2.63 -7.96
N TYR A 640 29.61 -3.68 -8.75
CA TYR A 640 30.45 -4.80 -8.34
C TYR A 640 31.93 -4.42 -8.39
N THR A 641 32.64 -4.67 -7.29
CA THR A 641 34.11 -4.58 -7.23
C THR A 641 34.66 -5.81 -6.51
N THR A 642 35.92 -6.15 -6.76
CA THR A 642 36.59 -7.29 -6.08
C THR A 642 36.58 -7.15 -4.56
N ASP A 643 36.65 -5.91 -4.07
CA ASP A 643 36.77 -5.58 -2.66
C ASP A 643 35.41 -5.48 -1.95
N LEU A 644 34.32 -5.33 -2.70
CA LEU A 644 32.96 -5.15 -2.15
C LEU A 644 32.58 -6.28 -1.20
N LEU A 645 32.90 -7.52 -1.60
CA LEU A 645 32.56 -8.72 -0.85
C LEU A 645 33.38 -8.82 0.44
N ASP A 646 34.65 -8.40 0.40
CA ASP A 646 35.54 -8.38 1.57
C ASP A 646 35.10 -7.32 2.57
N GLN A 647 34.70 -6.14 2.10
CA GLN A 647 34.11 -5.08 2.92
C GLN A 647 32.83 -5.56 3.61
N ALA A 648 31.96 -6.26 2.88
CA ALA A 648 30.74 -6.86 3.44
C ALA A 648 31.06 -7.92 4.49
N LEU A 649 32.06 -8.79 4.27
CA LEU A 649 32.52 -9.77 5.25
C LEU A 649 33.01 -9.12 6.55
N VAL A 650 33.76 -8.01 6.46
CA VAL A 650 34.22 -7.27 7.65
C VAL A 650 33.04 -6.78 8.48
N VAL A 651 31.98 -6.27 7.84
CA VAL A 651 30.76 -5.81 8.54
C VAL A 651 29.99 -7.00 9.12
N LEU A 652 29.80 -8.07 8.35
CA LEU A 652 29.10 -9.28 8.79
C LEU A 652 29.76 -9.92 10.02
N ASN A 653 31.08 -10.00 10.05
CA ASN A 653 31.83 -10.55 11.19
C ASN A 653 31.66 -9.73 12.48
N ARG A 654 31.30 -8.45 12.36
CA ARG A 654 31.05 -7.57 13.52
C ARG A 654 29.59 -7.60 13.99
N VAL A 655 28.65 -7.80 13.06
CA VAL A 655 27.21 -7.63 13.30
C VAL A 655 26.47 -8.96 13.47
N SER A 656 26.95 -10.05 12.84
CA SER A 656 26.27 -11.34 12.87
C SER A 656 26.39 -12.02 14.24
N ASN A 657 25.26 -12.46 14.79
CA ASN A 657 25.21 -13.28 16.00
C ASN A 657 25.53 -14.77 15.73
N SER A 658 25.51 -15.21 14.47
CA SER A 658 25.81 -16.59 14.06
C SER A 658 27.14 -16.65 13.31
N SER A 659 27.96 -17.65 13.63
CA SER A 659 29.21 -17.92 12.91
C SER A 659 28.98 -18.45 11.49
N ASP A 660 27.77 -18.92 11.18
CA ASP A 660 27.48 -19.61 9.92
C ASP A 660 27.19 -18.61 8.81
N LEU A 661 26.61 -17.46 9.14
CA LEU A 661 26.25 -16.44 8.14
C LEU A 661 27.50 -15.88 7.43
N PRO A 662 28.57 -15.42 8.14
CA PRO A 662 29.80 -14.98 7.47
C PRO A 662 30.48 -16.09 6.67
N LYS A 663 30.54 -17.32 7.21
CA LYS A 663 31.12 -18.48 6.52
C LYS A 663 30.40 -18.81 5.21
N ASN A 664 29.07 -18.84 5.24
CA ASN A 664 28.26 -19.10 4.06
C ASN A 664 28.38 -17.97 3.03
N PHE A 665 28.48 -16.71 3.48
CA PHE A 665 28.73 -15.58 2.58
C PHE A 665 30.12 -15.65 1.95
N GLU A 666 31.14 -16.07 2.69
CA GLU A 666 32.51 -16.27 2.18
C GLU A 666 32.54 -17.34 1.07
N LEU A 667 31.78 -18.43 1.22
CA LEU A 667 31.60 -19.43 0.16
C LEU A 667 30.98 -18.82 -1.11
N VAL A 668 29.96 -17.97 -0.99
CA VAL A 668 29.39 -17.25 -2.13
C VAL A 668 30.44 -16.33 -2.75
N ALA A 669 31.19 -15.60 -1.92
CA ALA A 669 32.20 -14.66 -2.41
C ALA A 669 33.29 -15.36 -3.20
N ASN A 670 33.77 -16.51 -2.74
CA ASN A 670 34.72 -17.34 -3.46
C ASN A 670 34.15 -17.81 -4.81
N ALA A 671 32.88 -18.23 -4.85
CA ALA A 671 32.22 -18.64 -6.08
C ALA A 671 32.02 -17.49 -7.07
N LEU A 672 31.72 -16.27 -6.58
CA LEU A 672 31.64 -15.06 -7.41
C LEU A 672 32.99 -14.67 -7.99
N ARG A 673 34.08 -14.73 -7.19
CA ARG A 673 35.43 -14.46 -7.70
C ARG A 673 35.82 -15.46 -8.80
N ALA A 674 35.50 -16.74 -8.64
CA ALA A 674 35.73 -17.75 -9.68
C ALA A 674 34.92 -17.48 -10.95
N GLU A 675 33.64 -17.11 -10.83
CA GLU A 675 32.80 -16.75 -11.99
C GLU A 675 33.32 -15.49 -12.69
N LYS A 676 33.87 -14.49 -11.96
CA LYS A 676 34.45 -13.29 -12.58
C LYS A 676 35.67 -13.62 -13.43
N VAL A 677 36.55 -14.52 -12.96
CA VAL A 677 37.70 -14.98 -13.76
C VAL A 677 37.23 -15.67 -15.03
N ALA A 678 36.27 -16.59 -14.92
CA ALA A 678 35.69 -17.27 -16.08
C ALA A 678 35.01 -16.29 -17.05
N ALA A 679 34.28 -15.30 -16.54
CA ALA A 679 33.63 -14.28 -17.36
C ALA A 679 34.63 -13.41 -18.11
N MET A 680 35.76 -13.02 -17.49
CA MET A 680 36.83 -12.26 -18.16
C MET A 680 37.47 -13.05 -19.31
N ASP A 681 37.64 -14.36 -19.14
CA ASP A 681 38.15 -15.24 -20.20
C ASP A 681 37.18 -15.34 -21.39
N ASP A 682 35.86 -15.36 -21.13
CA ASP A 682 34.83 -15.42 -22.17
C ASP A 682 34.58 -14.05 -22.85
N GLU A 683 34.73 -12.93 -22.13
CA GLU A 683 34.52 -11.57 -22.65
C GLU A 683 35.65 -11.17 -23.62
N ALA A 684 36.90 -11.55 -23.33
CA ALA A 684 38.04 -11.34 -24.21
C ALA A 684 37.88 -12.00 -25.60
N ASP A 685 37.07 -13.06 -25.70
CA ASP A 685 36.80 -13.75 -26.96
C ASP A 685 35.73 -13.02 -27.82
N LEU A 686 34.95 -12.13 -27.21
CA LEU A 686 33.74 -11.49 -27.77
C LEU A 686 33.91 -9.99 -28.06
N ASP A 687 35.03 -9.38 -27.67
CA ASP A 687 35.33 -7.95 -27.87
C ASP A 687 35.33 -7.51 -29.35
N ASP A 688 35.50 -8.43 -30.30
CA ASP A 688 35.45 -8.15 -31.75
C ASP A 688 34.04 -8.28 -32.38
N ALA A 689 32.98 -8.36 -31.58
CA ALA A 689 31.63 -8.55 -32.09
C ALA A 689 31.18 -7.34 -32.95
N PRO A 690 30.61 -7.56 -34.15
CA PRO A 690 30.01 -6.48 -34.93
C PRO A 690 28.92 -5.75 -34.15
N ASP A 691 28.90 -4.41 -34.22
CA ASP A 691 27.91 -3.57 -33.52
C ASP A 691 26.44 -3.96 -33.83
N GLU A 692 26.18 -4.50 -35.03
CA GLU A 692 24.85 -4.97 -35.46
C GLU A 692 24.34 -6.17 -34.65
N PHE A 693 25.24 -6.92 -34.01
CA PHE A 693 24.90 -8.06 -33.15
C PHE A 693 24.70 -7.65 -31.69
N CYS A 694 25.11 -6.44 -31.33
CA CYS A 694 25.03 -5.91 -29.98
C CYS A 694 23.69 -5.20 -29.74
N ASP A 695 23.12 -5.40 -28.55
CA ASP A 695 21.93 -4.71 -28.11
C ASP A 695 22.24 -3.20 -27.97
N PRO A 696 21.45 -2.31 -28.59
CA PRO A 696 21.75 -0.87 -28.62
C PRO A 696 21.55 -0.16 -27.27
N ILE A 697 20.91 -0.80 -26.28
CA ILE A 697 20.69 -0.25 -24.94
C ILE A 697 21.73 -0.81 -23.98
N MET A 698 21.94 -2.13 -24.03
CA MET A 698 22.75 -2.85 -23.05
C MET A 698 24.17 -3.14 -23.52
N GLY A 699 24.46 -3.04 -24.82
CA GLY A 699 25.79 -3.20 -25.40
C GLY A 699 26.32 -4.64 -25.50
N TYR A 700 25.58 -5.65 -25.00
CA TYR A 700 25.95 -7.06 -25.10
C TYR A 700 25.39 -7.72 -26.37
N ILE A 701 25.96 -8.85 -26.79
CA ILE A 701 25.47 -9.63 -27.95
C ILE A 701 24.04 -10.14 -27.73
N MET A 702 23.12 -9.79 -28.63
CA MET A 702 21.71 -10.21 -28.55
C MET A 702 21.58 -11.74 -28.63
N GLU A 703 20.86 -12.34 -27.68
CA GLU A 703 20.53 -13.77 -27.67
C GLU A 703 19.22 -14.05 -28.43
N ASP A 704 18.26 -13.13 -28.33
CA ASP A 704 16.98 -13.22 -29.04
C ASP A 704 16.60 -11.85 -29.63
N PRO A 705 17.16 -11.49 -30.80
CA PRO A 705 16.93 -10.19 -31.40
C PRO A 705 15.47 -10.04 -31.85
N VAL A 706 14.86 -8.92 -31.49
CA VAL A 706 13.49 -8.55 -31.83
C VAL A 706 13.41 -7.11 -32.35
N ARG A 707 12.54 -6.89 -33.33
CA ARG A 707 12.31 -5.61 -33.97
C ARG A 707 11.12 -4.89 -33.32
N LEU A 708 11.34 -3.64 -32.97
CA LEU A 708 10.31 -2.73 -32.48
C LEU A 708 9.60 -2.08 -33.68
N PRO A 709 8.27 -2.21 -33.83
CA PRO A 709 7.56 -1.69 -35.02
C PRO A 709 7.57 -0.15 -35.10
N THR A 710 7.55 0.51 -33.94
CA THR A 710 7.48 1.97 -33.78
C THR A 710 8.78 2.67 -34.15
N SER A 711 9.93 2.21 -33.63
CA SER A 711 11.25 2.78 -33.95
C SER A 711 12.01 2.04 -35.05
N SER A 712 11.55 0.86 -35.47
CA SER A 712 12.26 -0.08 -36.36
C SER A 712 13.64 -0.50 -35.86
N LYS A 713 13.98 -0.24 -34.59
CA LYS A 713 15.23 -0.71 -33.97
C LYS A 713 15.12 -2.18 -33.59
N ILE A 714 16.27 -2.87 -33.62
CA ILE A 714 16.39 -4.25 -33.15
C ILE A 714 17.07 -4.22 -31.78
N VAL A 715 16.47 -4.90 -30.81
CA VAL A 715 16.93 -5.01 -29.42
C VAL A 715 16.79 -6.46 -28.99
N ASP A 716 17.44 -6.87 -27.90
CA ASP A 716 17.19 -8.18 -27.32
C ASP A 716 15.79 -8.25 -26.69
N ARG A 717 15.10 -9.39 -26.85
CA ARG A 717 13.77 -9.62 -26.27
C ARG A 717 13.74 -9.34 -24.78
N LYS A 718 14.77 -9.77 -24.02
CA LYS A 718 14.80 -9.57 -22.56
C LYS A 718 15.00 -8.10 -22.22
N THR A 719 15.74 -7.34 -23.04
CA THR A 719 15.93 -5.89 -22.86
C THR A 719 14.60 -5.15 -23.00
N ILE A 720 13.88 -5.36 -24.11
CA ILE A 720 12.60 -4.65 -24.32
C ILE A 720 11.54 -5.10 -23.32
N TYR A 721 11.47 -6.40 -23.00
CA TYR A 721 10.50 -6.89 -22.03
C TYR A 721 10.74 -6.30 -20.64
N ARG A 722 12.01 -6.13 -20.22
CA ARG A 722 12.36 -5.40 -18.99
C ARG A 722 11.90 -3.94 -19.02
N HIS A 723 12.06 -3.25 -20.14
CA HIS A 723 11.60 -1.87 -20.30
C HIS A 723 10.08 -1.79 -20.14
N LEU A 724 9.34 -2.65 -20.84
CA LEU A 724 7.87 -2.73 -20.79
C LEU A 724 7.30 -3.10 -19.42
N LEU A 725 8.09 -3.74 -18.54
CA LEU A 725 7.72 -3.98 -17.13
C LEU A 725 7.80 -2.75 -16.23
N SER A 726 8.45 -1.68 -16.70
CA SER A 726 8.57 -0.40 -16.01
C SER A 726 7.80 0.70 -16.73
N ASP A 727 7.83 0.73 -18.06
CA ASP A 727 7.24 1.75 -18.91
C ASP A 727 6.75 1.11 -20.22
N ALA A 728 5.44 1.21 -20.51
CA ALA A 728 4.79 0.60 -21.66
C ALA A 728 4.99 1.40 -22.96
N THR A 729 6.22 1.84 -23.21
CA THR A 729 6.60 2.62 -24.39
C THR A 729 7.81 2.04 -25.10
N ASP A 730 8.10 2.54 -26.31
CA ASP A 730 9.33 2.25 -27.03
C ASP A 730 10.45 3.17 -26.48
N PRO A 731 11.60 2.61 -26.04
CA PRO A 731 12.65 3.38 -25.37
C PRO A 731 13.31 4.43 -26.27
N PHE A 732 13.18 4.35 -27.60
CA PHE A 732 13.83 5.25 -28.54
C PHE A 732 12.94 6.42 -28.98
N ASN A 733 11.62 6.24 -29.00
CA ASN A 733 10.69 7.28 -29.49
C ASN A 733 9.52 7.57 -28.54
N ARG A 734 9.43 6.86 -27.40
CA ARG A 734 8.40 6.99 -26.35
C ARG A 734 6.97 6.78 -26.85
N GLN A 735 6.78 6.12 -27.99
CA GLN A 735 5.44 5.74 -28.46
C GLN A 735 4.94 4.52 -27.68
N PRO A 736 3.62 4.40 -27.42
CA PRO A 736 3.06 3.23 -26.75
C PRO A 736 3.44 1.93 -27.47
N LEU A 737 3.94 0.96 -26.73
CA LEU A 737 4.39 -0.32 -27.26
C LEU A 737 3.99 -1.45 -26.31
N GLU A 738 3.45 -2.53 -26.86
CA GLU A 738 3.17 -3.75 -26.11
C GLU A 738 4.03 -4.91 -26.60
N MET A 739 4.29 -5.89 -25.73
CA MET A 739 5.11 -7.05 -26.08
C MET A 739 4.50 -7.87 -27.24
N ALA A 740 3.17 -7.82 -27.40
CA ALA A 740 2.46 -8.45 -28.51
C ALA A 740 2.81 -7.86 -29.89
N MET A 741 3.25 -6.60 -29.92
CA MET A 741 3.56 -5.87 -31.17
C MET A 741 4.99 -6.12 -31.66
N VAL A 742 5.83 -6.74 -30.84
CA VAL A 742 7.26 -6.93 -31.10
C VAL A 742 7.49 -8.12 -32.04
N GLU A 743 8.24 -7.89 -33.13
CA GLU A 743 8.45 -8.88 -34.19
C GLU A 743 9.80 -9.62 -34.02
N PRO A 744 9.86 -10.97 -34.09
CA PRO A 744 11.13 -11.69 -34.01
C PRO A 744 12.04 -11.42 -35.22
N ALA A 745 13.30 -11.03 -34.99
CA ALA A 745 14.30 -10.82 -36.04
C ALA A 745 15.07 -12.13 -36.36
N THR A 746 14.37 -13.13 -36.89
CA THR A 746 14.88 -14.49 -37.11
C THR A 746 16.12 -14.57 -37.99
N GLN A 747 16.25 -13.68 -38.98
CA GLN A 747 17.43 -13.63 -39.85
C GLN A 747 18.68 -13.19 -39.10
N LEU A 748 18.58 -12.14 -38.28
CA LEU A 748 19.72 -11.64 -37.49
C LEU A 748 20.12 -12.67 -36.44
N LYS A 749 19.15 -13.35 -35.80
CA LYS A 749 19.41 -14.45 -34.87
C LYS A 749 20.26 -15.55 -35.51
N ALA A 750 19.92 -15.97 -36.72
CA ALA A 750 20.69 -16.99 -37.44
C ALA A 750 22.13 -16.53 -37.77
N GLN A 751 22.34 -15.23 -38.02
CA GLN A 751 23.68 -14.67 -38.24
C GLN A 751 24.51 -14.64 -36.95
N ILE A 752 23.91 -14.23 -35.84
CA ILE A 752 24.54 -14.22 -34.52
C ILE A 752 24.93 -15.65 -34.11
N ASP A 753 24.01 -16.61 -34.26
CA ASP A 753 24.25 -18.02 -33.93
C ASP A 753 25.40 -18.62 -34.78
N ALA A 754 25.44 -18.29 -36.07
CA ALA A 754 26.51 -18.73 -36.96
C ALA A 754 27.87 -18.12 -36.58
N TRP A 755 27.89 -16.83 -36.22
CA TRP A 755 29.10 -16.13 -35.79
C TRP A 755 29.64 -16.71 -34.46
N LEU A 756 28.77 -16.91 -33.47
CA LEU A 756 29.13 -17.53 -32.19
C LEU A 756 29.66 -18.96 -32.38
N LYS A 757 29.07 -19.72 -33.30
CA LYS A 757 29.51 -21.08 -33.60
C LYS A 757 30.91 -21.09 -34.24
N ASN A 758 31.16 -20.22 -35.22
CA ASN A 758 32.48 -20.10 -35.86
C ASN A 758 33.56 -19.73 -34.84
N ARG A 759 33.29 -18.76 -33.95
CA ARG A 759 34.23 -18.36 -32.89
C ARG A 759 34.53 -19.49 -31.90
N ARG A 760 33.52 -20.28 -31.51
CA ARG A 760 33.72 -21.47 -30.66
C ARG A 760 34.59 -22.54 -31.35
N GLU A 761 34.39 -22.76 -32.65
CA GLU A 761 35.20 -23.70 -33.44
C GLU A 761 36.64 -23.21 -33.63
N GLU A 762 36.86 -21.91 -33.79
CA GLU A 762 38.19 -21.31 -33.80
C GLU A 762 38.89 -21.52 -32.46
N ARG A 763 38.23 -21.23 -31.34
CA ARG A 763 38.77 -21.45 -29.97
C ARG A 763 39.17 -22.90 -29.71
N GLN A 764 38.37 -23.87 -30.15
CA GLN A 764 38.71 -25.29 -30.01
C GLN A 764 39.93 -25.69 -30.84
N LYS A 765 40.19 -25.02 -31.97
CA LYS A 765 41.38 -25.24 -32.80
C LYS A 765 42.63 -24.56 -32.24
N THR A 766 42.50 -23.44 -31.54
CA THR A 766 43.63 -22.75 -30.88
C THR A 766 44.03 -23.40 -29.54
N MET A 767 43.11 -24.13 -28.90
CA MET A 767 43.39 -24.87 -27.65
C MET A 767 43.90 -26.32 -27.86
N GLN A 768 43.76 -26.88 -29.07
CA GLN A 768 44.40 -28.14 -29.50
C GLN A 768 45.80 -27.88 -30.04
#